data_AF-A0A5A9PNR0-F1
#
_entry.id   AF-A0A5A9PNR0-F1
#
_cell.length_a   1.000
_cell.length_b   1.000
_cell.length_c   1.000
_cell.angle_alpha   90.00
_cell.angle_beta   90.00
_cell.angle_gamma   90.00
#
_symmetry.space_group_name_H-M   'P 1'
#
loop_
_entity.id
_entity.type
_entity.pdbx_description
1 polymer ?
#
loop_
_entity_poly.entity_id
_entity_poly.type
_entity_poly.pdbx_seq_one_letter_code
_entity_poly.pdbx_strand_id
1 'polypeptide(L)'
;MKREGKTAIRELNSQTGRDLSSASFLHCIESLLLFISFYVVHVSSMWLQKRVGDTQDDERKLKWNDLQRTLKKGREGKGREENSEPVPNHSRWLPLNQWMRLGSRVQSCEELVFRREAFLSQQCLWLDFKYDHPKSQFAALAQLREQSETPTHTPSHTCAAFAMNLATKLRRNLRRLVILLATFCMVSVLVSAYYLYTGSTQELDLADRAIDSDCASLRALPFRHTEPRTPKPIDPSGKDPVVLVFVESQYSQLGQDIIAILESNQFRYHAEIAPGKGDIPPLTHKGRGRYALVIYENLLKYVGMDAWNRDLLDKYCAEYSVGVIAFHRASENSQPALTLKGFPVTLRTNVALQDCCVNPRSPVLYVTRAEVDRGSLPGEDWTVFQFNHSTYEPVLLAKTRSRENGAAQVLPHGLHATVIQDLGLYDGLQRVLFGHGLSYWLHRLILVDAIAYLTGRKLSRSLERYILVDVDDIFVGKKGTRMNVNDVKALLETQNVLRSYISNFTFNLGFSGKFFHTGTQEEDDGDDLLLKYVDEFWWFPHMWSHMQPHLFHNESSLMEQMILNKDFALEHGIPVDLGYAVAPHHSGVYPVHIQLYEAWKKAWGIRVTSTEEYPHLKPARHRKGFIHNNIMVLPRQTCGLFTHTIFYKEYPGGPKELDRSIRGGELFLTVLLNPISIFMTHLSNYGNDRLGLYTFTNLANFLKCWTNLRLHTLPPLQLAHKYFTLFPEQRDPLWQNPCDDKRHKDIWSKEKTCDTLPKFMVVGPQKTGTTALYLFLIMHPFISSNFPSAKTFEEVQFFNTNNYHKGINWYMEFFPVPSNVSTDFLFEKSANYFPSEDTPKRAAALLPKAKILTLLINPSDRAYSWYQHQRAHEDSAALQFSFYEVISADQLASPELRSLQNRCLIPGLYATHLERWLTFYPPNQLMIIDGQQLRNDPAKVMDEVQRFLGVTPYYNYSQALMFDPQKGFWCQLLEGGRTKCLGKSKGRKYPPMDSESRAVLSRFYRDQNIELSKMLHRLGQPLPAWLREELQKVSQVALAPPTGLQLVG
;
A
#
# COMPACT_ATOMS: atom_id res chain seq x y z
N MET A 1 32.57 -15.47 23.17
CA MET A 1 31.88 -16.51 23.98
C MET A 1 31.48 -17.81 23.24
N LYS A 2 30.45 -17.84 22.37
CA LYS A 2 29.94 -19.11 21.77
C LYS A 2 30.96 -19.88 20.90
N ARG A 3 32.11 -19.27 20.57
CA ARG A 3 33.22 -19.87 19.79
C ARG A 3 34.35 -20.38 20.68
N GLU A 4 34.61 -19.77 21.85
CA GLU A 4 35.61 -20.24 22.83
C GLU A 4 35.09 -21.41 23.69
N GLY A 5 33.80 -21.41 24.07
CA GLY A 5 33.22 -22.52 24.83
C GLY A 5 33.27 -23.87 24.08
N LYS A 6 33.31 -23.84 22.75
CA LYS A 6 33.54 -25.04 21.91
C LYS A 6 35.00 -25.48 21.84
N THR A 7 35.95 -24.65 22.27
CA THR A 7 37.38 -24.98 22.37
C THR A 7 37.67 -25.69 23.68
N ALA A 8 37.26 -25.11 24.82
CA ALA A 8 37.50 -25.70 26.15
C ALA A 8 36.89 -27.11 26.30
N ILE A 9 35.69 -27.35 25.75
CA ILE A 9 35.05 -28.68 25.74
C ILE A 9 35.82 -29.69 24.86
N ARG A 10 36.58 -29.23 23.86
CA ARG A 10 37.44 -30.09 23.03
C ARG A 10 38.72 -30.50 23.75
N GLU A 11 39.31 -29.62 24.56
CA GLU A 11 40.51 -29.89 25.35
C GLU A 11 40.21 -30.83 26.54
N LEU A 12 39.05 -30.67 27.18
CA LEU A 12 38.58 -31.57 28.25
C LEU A 12 38.40 -33.02 27.77
N ASN A 13 38.00 -33.22 26.51
CA ASN A 13 37.80 -34.56 25.94
C ASN A 13 39.08 -35.24 25.42
N SER A 14 40.25 -34.59 25.48
CA SER A 14 41.52 -35.13 24.95
C SER A 14 42.53 -35.58 26.01
N GLN A 15 42.13 -35.70 27.29
CA GLN A 15 43.01 -36.11 28.39
C GLN A 15 42.45 -37.28 29.21
N THR A 16 42.31 -38.44 28.58
CA THR A 16 42.16 -39.72 29.31
C THR A 16 43.50 -40.13 29.93
N GLY A 17 43.63 -40.05 31.27
CA GLY A 17 44.71 -40.72 32.02
C GLY A 17 45.74 -39.82 32.73
N ARG A 18 45.28 -39.07 33.75
CA ARG A 18 46.05 -38.79 34.99
C ARG A 18 45.14 -38.22 36.08
N ASP A 19 45.56 -38.34 37.33
CA ASP A 19 44.74 -38.04 38.50
C ASP A 19 44.32 -36.57 38.60
N LEU A 20 43.03 -36.32 38.83
CA LEU A 20 42.53 -34.98 39.12
C LEU A 20 42.88 -34.59 40.57
N SER A 21 43.83 -33.68 40.72
CA SER A 21 44.04 -32.99 41.99
C SER A 21 42.78 -32.22 42.43
N SER A 22 42.62 -32.05 43.74
CA SER A 22 41.45 -31.39 44.35
C SER A 22 41.23 -29.94 43.90
N ALA A 23 42.25 -29.27 43.35
CA ALA A 23 42.13 -27.94 42.76
C ALA A 23 41.15 -27.90 41.56
N SER A 24 41.17 -28.92 40.69
CA SER A 24 40.35 -28.97 39.48
C SER A 24 38.84 -29.04 39.79
N PHE A 25 38.47 -29.71 40.89
CA PHE A 25 37.08 -29.82 41.32
C PHE A 25 36.55 -28.52 41.94
N LEU A 26 37.37 -27.82 42.75
CA LEU A 26 37.03 -26.48 43.25
C LEU A 26 36.84 -25.50 42.09
N HIS A 27 37.76 -25.49 41.13
CA HIS A 27 37.72 -24.52 40.01
C HIS A 27 36.46 -24.71 39.13
N CYS A 28 35.97 -25.94 39.01
CA CYS A 28 34.70 -26.27 38.34
C CYS A 28 33.48 -25.75 39.12
N ILE A 29 33.45 -25.93 40.45
CA ILE A 29 32.39 -25.40 41.32
C ILE A 29 32.37 -23.87 41.33
N GLU A 30 33.52 -23.22 41.42
CA GLU A 30 33.62 -21.75 41.33
C GLU A 30 33.15 -21.24 39.97
N SER A 31 33.51 -21.93 38.87
CA SER A 31 33.03 -21.59 37.53
C SER A 31 31.51 -21.73 37.39
N LEU A 32 30.92 -22.77 38.00
CA LEU A 32 29.47 -22.98 37.98
C LEU A 32 28.72 -21.95 38.83
N LEU A 33 29.25 -21.61 40.02
CA LEU A 33 28.68 -20.57 40.90
C LEU A 33 28.82 -19.17 40.28
N LEU A 34 29.94 -18.88 39.61
CA LEU A 34 30.11 -17.67 38.81
C LEU A 34 29.10 -17.63 37.67
N PHE A 35 28.91 -18.72 36.93
CA PHE A 35 27.94 -18.79 35.83
C PHE A 35 26.49 -18.56 36.30
N ILE A 36 26.08 -19.20 37.40
CA ILE A 36 24.75 -18.99 38.01
C ILE A 36 24.60 -17.55 38.51
N SER A 37 25.62 -16.99 39.17
CA SER A 37 25.60 -15.60 39.64
C SER A 37 25.51 -14.61 38.49
N PHE A 38 26.26 -14.83 37.40
CA PHE A 38 26.18 -14.02 36.19
C PHE A 38 24.83 -14.15 35.51
N TYR A 39 24.24 -15.35 35.46
CA TYR A 39 22.92 -15.57 34.86
C TYR A 39 21.82 -14.85 35.64
N VAL A 40 21.80 -14.96 36.97
CA VAL A 40 20.86 -14.23 37.84
C VAL A 40 21.05 -12.71 37.68
N VAL A 41 22.29 -12.20 37.77
CA VAL A 41 22.56 -10.77 37.59
C VAL A 41 22.19 -10.27 36.19
N HIS A 42 22.42 -11.06 35.14
CA HIS A 42 22.10 -10.66 33.76
C HIS A 42 20.59 -10.69 33.49
N VAL A 43 19.86 -11.70 34.01
CA VAL A 43 18.39 -11.74 33.93
C VAL A 43 17.76 -10.60 34.74
N SER A 44 18.21 -10.35 35.97
CA SER A 44 17.74 -9.22 36.78
C SER A 44 18.11 -7.87 36.15
N SER A 45 19.29 -7.74 35.54
CA SER A 45 19.70 -6.54 34.80
C SER A 45 18.83 -6.31 33.57
N MET A 46 18.55 -7.35 32.77
CA MET A 46 17.60 -7.25 31.65
C MET A 46 16.19 -6.86 32.11
N TRP A 47 15.72 -7.37 33.26
CA TRP A 47 14.44 -6.98 33.84
C TRP A 47 14.41 -5.52 34.30
N LEU A 48 15.48 -5.03 34.94
CA LEU A 48 15.60 -3.61 35.34
C LEU A 48 15.73 -2.68 34.13
N GLN A 49 16.59 -3.02 33.16
CA GLN A 49 16.79 -2.21 31.94
C GLN A 49 15.52 -2.15 31.07
N LYS A 50 14.63 -3.15 31.14
CA LYS A 50 13.31 -3.12 30.48
C LYS A 50 12.24 -2.28 31.22
N ARG A 51 12.54 -1.68 32.38
CA ARG A 51 11.66 -0.72 33.08
C ARG A 51 12.28 0.64 33.40
N VAL A 52 13.61 0.77 33.45
CA VAL A 52 14.30 2.04 33.78
C VAL A 52 14.59 2.90 32.52
N GLY A 53 13.97 2.59 31.38
CA GLY A 53 14.15 3.32 30.13
C GLY A 53 13.54 4.74 30.10
N ASP A 54 12.58 5.03 30.98
CA ASP A 54 11.66 6.18 30.87
C ASP A 54 12.19 7.53 31.40
N THR A 55 13.43 7.61 31.90
CA THR A 55 13.95 8.83 32.56
C THR A 55 15.36 9.26 32.17
N GLN A 56 15.91 8.79 31.03
CA GLN A 56 17.31 9.08 30.67
C GLN A 56 17.60 9.47 29.21
N ASP A 57 16.61 10.01 28.50
CA ASP A 57 16.75 10.39 27.08
C ASP A 57 17.21 11.85 26.87
N ASP A 58 16.92 12.76 27.82
CA ASP A 58 17.24 14.19 27.66
C ASP A 58 18.70 14.55 27.98
N GLU A 59 19.33 13.89 28.95
CA GLU A 59 20.78 14.03 29.21
C GLU A 59 21.62 13.67 27.97
N ARG A 60 21.15 12.71 27.16
CA ARG A 60 21.84 12.25 25.94
C ARG A 60 21.73 13.28 24.82
N LYS A 61 20.55 13.89 24.66
CA LYS A 61 20.32 14.99 23.69
C LYS A 61 21.18 16.21 24.01
N LEU A 62 21.31 16.57 25.29
CA LEU A 62 22.20 17.65 25.74
C LEU A 62 23.68 17.35 25.42
N LYS A 63 24.20 16.18 25.82
CA LYS A 63 25.61 15.80 25.59
C LYS A 63 25.97 15.65 24.10
N TRP A 64 25.03 15.26 23.24
CA TRP A 64 25.28 15.15 21.78
C TRP A 64 25.40 16.53 21.10
N ASN A 65 24.61 17.51 21.54
CA ASN A 65 24.63 18.86 20.98
C ASN A 65 25.93 19.63 21.29
N ASP A 66 26.50 19.47 22.49
CA ASP A 66 27.81 20.08 22.80
C ASP A 66 28.98 19.40 22.08
N LEU A 67 28.89 18.09 21.80
CA LEU A 67 29.87 17.40 20.97
C LEU A 67 29.88 17.96 19.52
N GLN A 68 28.69 18.24 18.95
CA GLN A 68 28.58 18.89 17.65
C GLN A 68 29.05 20.36 17.66
N ARG A 69 28.79 21.12 18.74
CA ARG A 69 29.33 22.48 18.90
C ARG A 69 30.86 22.50 18.95
N THR A 70 31.46 21.52 19.62
CA THR A 70 32.93 21.40 19.74
C THR A 70 33.56 21.07 18.39
N LEU A 71 33.01 20.09 17.66
CA LEU A 71 33.52 19.70 16.34
C LEU A 71 33.37 20.81 15.26
N LYS A 72 32.47 21.78 15.44
CA LYS A 72 32.24 22.87 14.48
C LYS A 72 33.18 24.08 14.66
N LYS A 73 34.01 24.13 15.72
CA LYS A 73 34.98 25.22 15.97
C LYS A 73 36.41 24.94 15.48
N GLY A 74 36.72 23.72 15.03
CA GLY A 74 38.09 23.31 14.70
C GLY A 74 38.52 23.48 13.23
N ARG A 75 37.94 24.42 12.45
CA ARG A 75 38.14 24.43 10.98
C ARG A 75 38.24 25.80 10.28
N GLU A 76 38.87 26.79 10.91
CA GLU A 76 39.35 28.00 10.22
C GLU A 76 40.80 28.32 10.62
N GLY A 77 41.70 28.47 9.63
CA GLY A 77 43.01 29.12 9.82
C GLY A 77 44.26 28.38 9.30
N LYS A 78 44.70 28.74 8.06
CA LYS A 78 46.10 28.75 7.52
C LYS A 78 46.87 27.40 7.44
N GLY A 79 47.74 27.11 6.46
CA GLY A 79 48.05 27.78 5.18
C GLY A 79 49.56 27.72 4.83
N ARG A 80 49.91 27.35 3.57
CA ARG A 80 51.28 27.27 2.97
C ARG A 80 52.18 26.12 3.53
N GLU A 81 53.27 25.61 2.93
CA GLU A 81 53.93 25.46 1.58
C GLU A 81 55.11 24.43 1.85
N GLU A 82 55.85 23.73 0.96
CA GLU A 82 56.07 23.68 -0.51
C GLU A 82 56.75 22.33 -0.97
N ASN A 83 56.94 22.13 -2.29
CA ASN A 83 57.99 21.37 -3.05
C ASN A 83 58.57 19.97 -2.65
N SER A 84 58.43 18.95 -3.54
CA SER A 84 59.52 18.15 -4.20
C SER A 84 59.05 16.84 -4.91
N GLU A 85 59.76 16.40 -5.97
CA GLU A 85 59.58 15.15 -6.78
C GLU A 85 60.90 14.30 -6.80
N PRO A 86 61.10 13.16 -7.56
CA PRO A 86 60.21 12.33 -8.41
C PRO A 86 60.33 10.76 -8.32
N VAL A 87 59.23 10.01 -8.62
CA VAL A 87 59.15 8.76 -9.48
C VAL A 87 59.85 7.44 -8.98
N PRO A 88 59.49 6.17 -9.39
CA PRO A 88 58.38 5.62 -10.24
C PRO A 88 57.46 4.53 -9.60
N ASN A 89 56.35 4.21 -10.30
CA ASN A 89 55.58 2.93 -10.41
C ASN A 89 55.39 2.01 -9.16
N HIS A 90 54.17 1.59 -8.79
CA HIS A 90 53.21 0.89 -9.66
C HIS A 90 51.72 0.96 -9.19
N SER A 91 50.80 0.95 -10.18
CA SER A 91 49.44 0.39 -10.16
C SER A 91 48.21 1.16 -9.58
N ARG A 92 47.16 1.20 -10.42
CA ARG A 92 45.70 1.24 -10.14
C ARG A 92 44.99 2.52 -9.61
N TRP A 93 44.40 3.22 -10.59
CA TRP A 93 43.07 3.89 -10.60
C TRP A 93 42.90 5.30 -9.97
N LEU A 94 41.91 6.02 -10.53
CA LEU A 94 41.69 7.46 -10.44
C LEU A 94 40.59 7.86 -9.42
N PRO A 95 40.58 9.13 -8.94
CA PRO A 95 39.74 9.55 -7.82
C PRO A 95 38.37 10.15 -8.18
N LEU A 96 37.42 9.92 -7.26
CA LEU A 96 36.43 10.87 -6.75
C LEU A 96 35.81 11.92 -7.71
N ASN A 97 34.83 11.50 -8.53
CA ASN A 97 33.83 12.44 -9.07
C ASN A 97 32.42 11.82 -9.23
N GLN A 98 31.99 11.04 -8.23
CA GLN A 98 30.70 10.32 -8.27
C GLN A 98 29.95 10.21 -6.93
N TRP A 99 30.29 11.04 -5.93
CA TRP A 99 29.70 11.00 -4.58
C TRP A 99 28.53 11.99 -4.33
N MET A 100 27.98 12.60 -5.39
CA MET A 100 26.80 13.49 -5.30
C MET A 100 25.58 13.00 -6.11
N ARG A 101 25.26 11.69 -6.05
CA ARG A 101 24.01 11.11 -6.60
C ARG A 101 23.32 10.05 -5.72
N LEU A 102 23.57 10.04 -4.41
CA LEU A 102 22.89 9.16 -3.45
C LEU A 102 22.26 9.90 -2.25
N GLY A 103 22.12 11.23 -2.33
CA GLY A 103 21.49 12.07 -1.31
C GLY A 103 19.96 12.08 -1.34
N SER A 104 19.30 10.93 -1.41
CA SER A 104 17.84 10.85 -1.60
C SER A 104 17.19 9.57 -1.01
N ARG A 105 17.52 9.22 0.23
CA ARG A 105 16.77 8.24 1.05
C ARG A 105 17.05 8.40 2.55
N VAL A 106 16.45 9.43 3.16
CA VAL A 106 16.34 9.59 4.61
C VAL A 106 14.88 9.91 4.94
N GLN A 107 14.08 8.87 5.19
CA GLN A 107 12.80 8.98 5.90
C GLN A 107 13.00 8.59 7.39
N SER A 108 11.97 8.79 8.22
CA SER A 108 12.08 8.89 9.67
C SER A 108 12.65 7.64 10.35
N CYS A 109 13.35 7.85 11.48
CA CYS A 109 13.92 6.76 12.28
C CYS A 109 12.88 5.80 12.90
N GLU A 110 11.59 6.12 12.83
CA GLU A 110 10.48 5.22 13.19
C GLU A 110 10.43 3.98 12.30
N GLU A 111 10.89 4.06 11.04
CA GLU A 111 10.99 2.91 10.14
C GLU A 111 11.95 1.81 10.63
N LEU A 112 12.92 2.15 11.48
CA LEU A 112 14.03 1.26 11.84
C LEU A 112 13.70 0.31 13.00
N VAL A 113 12.76 0.67 13.87
CA VAL A 113 12.23 -0.22 14.93
C VAL A 113 11.32 -1.28 14.31
N PHE A 114 10.35 -0.86 13.49
CA PHE A 114 9.41 -1.74 12.79
C PHE A 114 10.08 -2.84 11.93
N ARG A 115 11.28 -2.59 11.41
CA ARG A 115 12.01 -3.52 10.53
C ARG A 115 12.74 -4.65 11.27
N ARG A 116 12.83 -4.64 12.60
CA ARG A 116 13.61 -5.65 13.36
C ARG A 116 12.77 -6.70 14.07
N GLU A 117 11.56 -6.37 14.52
CA GLU A 117 10.75 -7.29 15.33
C GLU A 117 9.91 -8.25 14.47
N ALA A 118 9.45 -7.80 13.30
CA ALA A 118 8.86 -8.66 12.27
C ALA A 118 9.84 -9.72 11.68
N PHE A 119 11.13 -9.66 12.05
CA PHE A 119 12.19 -10.54 11.51
C PHE A 119 12.41 -11.82 12.32
N LEU A 120 11.88 -11.94 13.54
CA LEU A 120 12.14 -13.08 14.43
C LEU A 120 11.16 -14.25 14.28
N SER A 121 10.04 -14.09 13.58
CA SER A 121 9.05 -15.18 13.40
C SER A 121 9.48 -16.26 12.39
N GLN A 122 10.47 -15.99 11.52
CA GLN A 122 10.83 -16.88 10.39
C GLN A 122 11.90 -17.95 10.70
N GLN A 123 12.50 -18.02 11.90
CA GLN A 123 13.62 -18.94 12.17
C GLN A 123 13.46 -19.93 13.35
N CYS A 124 12.35 -19.89 14.10
CA CYS A 124 12.16 -20.75 15.28
C CYS A 124 11.23 -21.98 15.08
N LEU A 125 10.94 -22.37 13.83
CA LEU A 125 10.09 -23.52 13.48
C LEU A 125 10.71 -24.45 12.43
N TRP A 126 12.05 -24.54 12.36
CA TRP A 126 12.77 -25.38 11.39
C TRP A 126 13.93 -26.21 11.97
N LEU A 127 13.86 -26.50 13.28
CA LEU A 127 14.72 -27.45 13.99
C LEU A 127 13.89 -28.11 15.11
N ASP A 128 13.12 -29.13 14.77
CA ASP A 128 12.81 -30.32 15.61
C ASP A 128 11.75 -31.20 14.92
N PHE A 129 12.20 -32.16 14.09
CA PHE A 129 11.45 -33.38 13.72
C PHE A 129 12.37 -34.33 12.91
N LYS A 130 13.15 -35.18 13.61
CA LYS A 130 13.70 -36.45 13.07
C LYS A 130 14.46 -37.26 14.13
N TYR A 131 13.80 -38.26 14.72
CA TYR A 131 14.21 -39.68 14.83
C TYR A 131 13.60 -40.37 16.06
N ASP A 132 13.23 -41.64 15.87
CA ASP A 132 12.63 -42.50 16.89
C ASP A 132 13.63 -43.14 17.87
N HIS A 133 13.06 -43.72 18.93
CA HIS A 133 13.65 -44.58 19.97
C HIS A 133 14.34 -45.87 19.43
N PRO A 134 15.11 -46.68 20.24
CA PRO A 134 15.00 -46.83 21.71
C PRO A 134 16.28 -47.10 22.56
N LYS A 135 16.06 -47.06 23.90
CA LYS A 135 16.65 -47.88 24.99
C LYS A 135 18.09 -47.68 25.54
N SER A 136 18.12 -47.48 26.86
CA SER A 136 19.05 -48.01 27.90
C SER A 136 20.55 -47.72 27.88
N GLN A 137 21.07 -47.17 28.99
CA GLN A 137 22.10 -47.84 29.84
C GLN A 137 22.31 -47.12 31.21
N PHE A 138 23.04 -47.79 32.10
CA PHE A 138 23.58 -47.37 33.42
C PHE A 138 22.67 -47.26 34.66
N ALA A 139 22.64 -48.37 35.40
CA ALA A 139 22.64 -48.41 36.86
C ALA A 139 23.95 -49.07 37.35
N ALA A 140 24.16 -49.16 38.68
CA ALA A 140 25.42 -49.53 39.37
C ALA A 140 26.54 -48.47 39.24
N LEU A 141 27.37 -48.20 40.26
CA LEU A 141 27.88 -49.06 41.34
C LEU A 141 27.78 -48.42 42.74
N ALA A 142 27.50 -49.24 43.76
CA ALA A 142 27.68 -48.89 45.18
C ALA A 142 27.87 -50.14 46.06
N GLN A 143 29.11 -50.44 46.44
CA GLN A 143 29.62 -51.36 47.49
C GLN A 143 31.16 -51.36 47.31
N LEU A 144 32.02 -51.31 48.33
CA LEU A 144 32.12 -52.21 49.50
C LEU A 144 32.70 -51.53 50.77
N ARG A 145 32.42 -52.15 51.92
CA ARG A 145 33.15 -52.09 53.22
C ARG A 145 34.19 -53.26 53.26
N GLU A 146 35.06 -53.50 54.24
CA GLU A 146 35.10 -53.15 55.68
C GLU A 146 36.54 -53.26 56.27
N GLN A 147 36.78 -52.52 57.37
CA GLN A 147 37.70 -52.74 58.53
C GLN A 147 38.95 -53.66 58.48
N SER A 148 40.11 -53.10 58.89
CA SER A 148 40.87 -53.44 60.14
C SER A 148 41.97 -52.37 60.40
N GLU A 149 41.99 -51.69 61.56
CA GLU A 149 42.77 -51.91 62.81
C GLU A 149 44.20 -51.29 62.84
N THR A 150 44.85 -51.25 64.02
CA THR A 150 45.85 -50.23 64.46
C THR A 150 47.20 -50.85 64.89
N PRO A 151 48.24 -50.14 65.42
CA PRO A 151 48.45 -48.70 65.71
C PRO A 151 49.87 -48.11 65.38
N THR A 152 50.10 -46.86 65.83
CA THR A 152 51.37 -46.25 66.37
C THR A 152 52.04 -45.07 65.62
N HIS A 153 52.69 -44.22 66.45
CA HIS A 153 53.66 -43.14 66.20
C HIS A 153 53.32 -41.88 65.36
N THR A 154 53.01 -40.81 66.10
CA THR A 154 53.36 -39.39 65.83
C THR A 154 54.88 -39.14 66.00
N PRO A 155 55.48 -37.98 65.62
CA PRO A 155 54.83 -36.70 65.28
C PRO A 155 55.40 -35.90 64.08
N SER A 156 54.64 -34.88 63.63
CA SER A 156 55.20 -33.53 63.42
C SER A 156 54.09 -32.47 63.49
N HIS A 157 54.28 -31.42 64.30
CA HIS A 157 53.31 -30.34 64.44
C HIS A 157 53.65 -29.19 63.47
N THR A 158 52.73 -28.84 62.56
CA THR A 158 52.61 -27.47 61.97
C THR A 158 51.38 -27.29 61.08
N CYS A 159 50.93 -28.33 60.36
CA CYS A 159 49.93 -28.15 59.29
C CYS A 159 48.46 -28.04 59.76
N ALA A 160 48.09 -28.65 60.89
CA ALA A 160 46.68 -28.80 61.30
C ALA A 160 45.96 -27.47 61.62
N ALA A 161 46.66 -26.48 62.18
CA ALA A 161 46.06 -25.23 62.65
C ALA A 161 45.53 -24.34 61.51
N PHE A 162 46.18 -24.38 60.34
CA PHE A 162 45.79 -23.56 59.19
C PHE A 162 44.52 -24.09 58.52
N ALA A 163 44.40 -25.42 58.41
CA ALA A 163 43.26 -26.09 57.78
C ALA A 163 41.93 -25.85 58.53
N MET A 164 41.91 -25.97 59.87
CA MET A 164 40.69 -25.72 60.66
C MET A 164 40.22 -24.26 60.57
N ASN A 165 41.16 -23.32 60.55
CA ASN A 165 40.84 -21.89 60.50
C ASN A 165 40.28 -21.50 59.11
N LEU A 166 40.83 -22.06 58.02
CA LEU A 166 40.29 -21.88 56.68
C LEU A 166 38.88 -22.50 56.54
N ALA A 167 38.69 -23.75 56.99
CA ALA A 167 37.41 -24.46 56.88
C ALA A 167 36.27 -23.78 57.66
N THR A 168 36.55 -23.23 58.85
CA THR A 168 35.54 -22.51 59.65
C THR A 168 35.19 -21.14 59.04
N LYS A 169 36.16 -20.44 58.46
CA LYS A 169 35.92 -19.20 57.69
C LYS A 169 35.07 -19.48 56.45
N LEU A 170 35.36 -20.57 55.72
CA LEU A 170 34.58 -21.02 54.58
C LEU A 170 33.13 -21.38 54.97
N ARG A 171 32.93 -22.12 56.07
CA ARG A 171 31.58 -22.44 56.60
C ARG A 171 30.76 -21.19 56.98
N ARG A 172 31.39 -20.16 57.56
CA ARG A 172 30.70 -18.89 57.88
C ARG A 172 30.31 -18.11 56.62
N ASN A 173 31.18 -18.07 55.61
CA ASN A 173 30.89 -17.42 54.35
C ASN A 173 29.81 -18.17 53.55
N LEU A 174 29.87 -19.51 53.49
CA LEU A 174 28.86 -20.33 52.83
C LEU A 174 27.48 -20.18 53.50
N ARG A 175 27.40 -20.18 54.84
CA ARG A 175 26.14 -19.87 55.56
C ARG A 175 25.61 -18.49 55.23
N ARG A 176 26.46 -17.46 55.15
CA ARG A 176 26.04 -16.10 54.74
C ARG A 176 25.52 -16.07 53.31
N LEU A 177 26.16 -16.78 52.38
CA LEU A 177 25.73 -16.87 50.98
C LEU A 177 24.37 -17.59 50.86
N VAL A 178 24.17 -18.70 51.58
CA VAL A 178 22.90 -19.44 51.60
C VAL A 178 21.78 -18.60 52.22
N ILE A 179 22.05 -17.85 53.30
CA ILE A 179 21.06 -16.94 53.90
C ILE A 179 20.71 -15.80 52.93
N LEU A 180 21.70 -15.21 52.24
CA LEU A 180 21.46 -14.18 51.21
C LEU A 180 20.65 -14.71 50.03
N LEU A 181 20.93 -15.93 49.56
CA LEU A 181 20.14 -16.58 48.51
C LEU A 181 18.72 -16.86 48.97
N ALA A 182 18.53 -17.37 50.20
CA ALA A 182 17.21 -17.62 50.76
C ALA A 182 16.39 -16.33 50.92
N THR A 183 16.99 -15.24 51.42
CA THR A 183 16.29 -13.94 51.52
C THR A 183 16.02 -13.32 50.15
N PHE A 184 16.93 -13.45 49.18
CA PHE A 184 16.70 -13.00 47.80
C PHE A 184 15.57 -13.78 47.12
N CYS A 185 15.50 -15.10 47.30
CA CYS A 185 14.38 -15.91 46.84
C CYS A 185 13.05 -15.52 47.52
N MET A 186 13.03 -15.33 48.85
CA MET A 186 11.82 -14.89 49.56
C MET A 186 11.35 -13.51 49.11
N VAL A 187 12.25 -12.55 48.91
CA VAL A 187 11.92 -11.22 48.38
C VAL A 187 11.43 -11.33 46.93
N SER A 188 12.07 -12.16 46.09
CA SER A 188 11.62 -12.41 44.71
C SER A 188 10.21 -13.01 44.65
N VAL A 189 9.89 -13.97 45.53
CA VAL A 189 8.55 -14.56 45.66
C VAL A 189 7.53 -13.53 46.15
N LEU A 190 7.85 -12.73 47.17
CA LEU A 190 6.95 -11.69 47.67
C LEU A 190 6.70 -10.58 46.64
N VAL A 191 7.73 -10.16 45.91
CA VAL A 191 7.62 -9.20 44.79
C VAL A 191 6.79 -9.78 43.64
N SER A 192 7.00 -11.06 43.31
CA SER A 192 6.22 -11.75 42.27
C SER A 192 4.75 -11.88 42.68
N ALA A 193 4.46 -12.27 43.93
CA ALA A 193 3.11 -12.35 44.47
C ALA A 193 2.42 -10.99 44.50
N TYR A 194 3.13 -9.92 44.88
CA TYR A 194 2.64 -8.54 44.83
C TYR A 194 2.30 -8.10 43.39
N TYR A 195 3.14 -8.43 42.40
CA TYR A 195 2.87 -8.10 40.99
C TYR A 195 1.79 -8.97 40.34
N LEU A 196 1.61 -10.23 40.78
CA LEU A 196 0.47 -11.06 40.37
C LEU A 196 -0.84 -10.49 40.94
N TYR A 197 -0.86 -10.15 42.23
CA TYR A 197 -2.03 -9.59 42.90
C TYR A 197 -2.43 -8.22 42.33
N THR A 198 -1.47 -7.30 42.14
CA THR A 198 -1.71 -6.00 41.50
C THR A 198 -1.96 -6.09 39.99
N GLY A 199 -1.60 -7.21 39.35
CA GLY A 199 -2.02 -7.55 38.00
C GLY A 199 -3.52 -7.85 37.95
N SER A 200 -3.98 -8.78 38.78
CA SER A 200 -5.38 -9.24 38.79
C SER A 200 -6.38 -8.13 39.17
N THR A 201 -6.03 -7.25 40.10
CA THR A 201 -6.85 -6.07 40.41
C THR A 201 -7.00 -5.08 39.24
N GLN A 202 -6.22 -5.23 38.17
CA GLN A 202 -6.26 -4.36 36.98
C GLN A 202 -6.94 -5.02 35.76
N GLU A 203 -7.20 -6.32 35.78
CA GLU A 203 -8.08 -6.98 34.79
C GLU A 203 -9.52 -6.50 34.97
N LEU A 204 -9.98 -6.38 36.23
CA LEU A 204 -11.27 -5.80 36.60
C LEU A 204 -11.43 -4.34 36.15
N ASP A 205 -10.38 -3.52 36.33
CA ASP A 205 -10.32 -2.10 35.95
C ASP A 205 -10.41 -1.86 34.43
N LEU A 206 -10.25 -2.88 33.58
CA LEU A 206 -10.48 -2.78 32.13
C LEU A 206 -11.91 -3.10 31.71
N ALA A 207 -12.62 -3.96 32.45
CA ALA A 207 -14.03 -4.25 32.20
C ALA A 207 -14.92 -3.05 32.55
N ASP A 208 -14.76 -2.46 33.74
CA ASP A 208 -15.57 -1.33 34.20
C ASP A 208 -15.39 -0.08 33.30
N ARG A 209 -14.18 0.14 32.77
CA ARG A 209 -13.88 1.26 31.85
C ARG A 209 -14.53 1.15 30.47
N ALA A 210 -15.13 0.02 30.12
CA ALA A 210 -15.81 -0.16 28.83
C ALA A 210 -17.23 0.44 28.80
N ILE A 211 -17.82 0.74 29.96
CA ILE A 211 -19.27 1.02 30.08
C ILE A 211 -19.56 2.50 30.41
N ASP A 212 -18.76 3.15 31.26
CA ASP A 212 -19.14 4.45 31.83
C ASP A 212 -18.64 5.67 31.02
N SER A 213 -19.42 6.07 30.00
CA SER A 213 -19.28 7.36 29.30
C SER A 213 -20.54 7.68 28.49
N ASP A 214 -21.54 8.26 29.14
CA ASP A 214 -22.64 8.98 28.46
C ASP A 214 -22.08 10.02 27.48
N CYS A 215 -22.67 10.15 26.28
CA CYS A 215 -22.30 11.22 25.34
C CYS A 215 -22.52 12.59 26.03
N ALA A 216 -21.59 13.55 25.82
CA ALA A 216 -21.33 14.62 26.77
C ALA A 216 -22.31 15.80 26.65
N SER A 217 -23.59 15.52 26.97
CA SER A 217 -24.77 16.39 26.86
C SER A 217 -24.46 17.88 27.02
N LEU A 218 -24.76 18.65 25.96
CA LEU A 218 -24.54 20.09 25.83
C LEU A 218 -25.40 20.92 26.80
N ARG A 219 -25.15 20.81 28.11
CA ARG A 219 -25.73 21.68 29.14
C ARG A 219 -25.13 23.08 29.06
N ALA A 220 -25.79 23.93 28.28
CA ALA A 220 -25.68 25.39 28.25
C ALA A 220 -24.29 25.98 27.90
N LEU A 221 -23.90 25.86 26.62
CA LEU A 221 -22.95 26.82 26.01
C LEU A 221 -23.70 28.05 25.46
N PRO A 222 -23.12 29.27 25.51
CA PRO A 222 -23.82 30.53 25.25
C PRO A 222 -23.99 30.87 23.76
N PHE A 223 -24.61 29.96 22.99
CA PHE A 223 -25.00 30.21 21.59
C PHE A 223 -26.16 31.22 21.51
N ARG A 224 -25.84 32.53 21.55
CA ARG A 224 -26.80 33.64 21.41
C ARG A 224 -27.79 33.38 20.28
N HIS A 225 -29.04 33.81 20.46
CA HIS A 225 -30.05 33.71 19.42
C HIS A 225 -29.76 34.73 18.31
N THR A 226 -29.32 34.21 17.17
CA THR A 226 -29.32 34.88 15.86
C THR A 226 -30.03 33.96 14.89
N GLU A 227 -30.89 34.52 14.03
CA GLU A 227 -31.58 33.74 13.01
C GLU A 227 -30.58 33.15 11.99
N PRO A 228 -30.77 31.91 11.53
CA PRO A 228 -29.88 31.29 10.54
C PRO A 228 -30.01 32.03 9.20
N ARG A 229 -28.93 32.67 8.76
CA ARG A 229 -28.90 33.39 7.47
C ARG A 229 -28.71 32.41 6.33
N THR A 230 -29.57 32.47 5.31
CA THR A 230 -29.45 31.63 4.12
C THR A 230 -28.38 32.17 3.17
N PRO A 231 -27.25 31.46 2.94
CA PRO A 231 -26.32 31.80 1.88
C PRO A 231 -26.90 31.48 0.50
N LYS A 232 -26.26 31.99 -0.56
CA LYS A 232 -26.63 31.66 -1.95
C LYS A 232 -26.54 30.13 -2.16
N PRO A 233 -27.56 29.47 -2.73
CA PRO A 233 -27.49 28.04 -3.04
C PRO A 233 -26.30 27.72 -3.94
N ILE A 234 -25.58 26.65 -3.61
CA ILE A 234 -24.44 26.17 -4.40
C ILE A 234 -24.99 25.35 -5.58
N ASP A 235 -24.89 25.88 -6.79
CA ASP A 235 -25.27 25.13 -8.00
C ASP A 235 -24.24 24.01 -8.29
N PRO A 236 -24.63 22.73 -8.31
CA PRO A 236 -23.75 21.63 -8.72
C PRO A 236 -23.64 21.47 -10.25
N SER A 237 -24.40 22.23 -11.06
CA SER A 237 -24.34 22.23 -12.52
C SER A 237 -23.04 22.86 -13.05
N GLY A 238 -22.88 22.89 -14.39
CA GLY A 238 -21.77 23.55 -15.10
C GLY A 238 -20.35 22.98 -14.90
N LYS A 239 -20.08 22.27 -13.80
CA LYS A 239 -18.73 21.90 -13.36
C LYS A 239 -18.53 20.40 -13.10
N ASP A 240 -17.29 19.96 -13.20
CA ASP A 240 -16.90 18.57 -13.04
C ASP A 240 -16.55 18.23 -11.58
N PRO A 241 -16.86 17.03 -11.07
CA PRO A 241 -16.51 16.61 -9.71
C PRO A 241 -15.02 16.28 -9.65
N VAL A 242 -14.21 17.32 -9.38
CA VAL A 242 -12.76 17.28 -9.11
C VAL A 242 -12.45 18.37 -8.08
N VAL A 243 -11.52 18.10 -7.15
CA VAL A 243 -10.99 19.09 -6.20
C VAL A 243 -9.66 19.65 -6.71
N LEU A 244 -9.48 20.96 -6.73
CA LEU A 244 -8.16 21.58 -6.92
C LEU A 244 -7.50 21.78 -5.55
N VAL A 245 -6.31 21.22 -5.33
CA VAL A 245 -5.58 21.30 -4.06
C VAL A 245 -4.27 22.04 -4.28
N PHE A 246 -4.11 23.20 -3.65
CA PHE A 246 -2.89 23.99 -3.66
C PHE A 246 -2.03 23.67 -2.42
N VAL A 247 -0.86 23.06 -2.67
CA VAL A 247 0.13 22.64 -1.66
C VAL A 247 1.37 23.53 -1.68
N GLU A 248 2.11 23.68 -0.58
CA GLU A 248 3.38 24.42 -0.58
C GLU A 248 4.54 23.60 -1.18
N SER A 249 4.43 22.27 -1.13
CA SER A 249 5.34 21.35 -1.84
C SER A 249 4.66 19.99 -2.05
N GLN A 250 5.24 19.13 -2.90
CA GLN A 250 4.77 17.75 -3.08
C GLN A 250 4.88 16.88 -1.81
N TYR A 251 5.56 17.36 -0.77
CA TYR A 251 5.86 16.60 0.46
C TYR A 251 5.34 17.28 1.74
N SER A 252 4.45 18.27 1.64
CA SER A 252 3.83 18.91 2.79
C SER A 252 2.93 17.92 3.54
N GLN A 253 3.11 17.77 4.86
CA GLN A 253 2.30 16.83 5.64
C GLN A 253 0.80 17.17 5.57
N LEU A 254 0.45 18.46 5.58
CA LEU A 254 -0.94 18.90 5.50
C LEU A 254 -1.56 18.62 4.13
N GLY A 255 -0.84 18.88 3.03
CA GLY A 255 -1.26 18.53 1.68
C GLY A 255 -1.44 17.03 1.50
N GLN A 256 -0.51 16.22 2.02
CA GLN A 256 -0.61 14.76 2.01
C GLN A 256 -1.76 14.23 2.87
N ASP A 257 -2.05 14.83 4.03
CA ASP A 257 -3.21 14.48 4.86
C ASP A 257 -4.54 14.83 4.16
N ILE A 258 -4.63 16.00 3.50
CA ILE A 258 -5.79 16.41 2.68
C ILE A 258 -5.98 15.41 1.52
N ILE A 259 -4.91 15.10 0.79
CA ILE A 259 -4.92 14.14 -0.32
C ILE A 259 -5.36 12.75 0.17
N ALA A 260 -4.84 12.27 1.32
CA ALA A 260 -5.22 10.97 1.86
C ALA A 260 -6.73 10.87 2.20
N ILE A 261 -7.35 11.96 2.66
CA ILE A 261 -8.80 12.02 2.92
C ILE A 261 -9.59 12.01 1.59
N LEU A 262 -9.12 12.70 0.56
CA LEU A 262 -9.73 12.68 -0.78
C LEU A 262 -9.60 11.29 -1.44
N GLU A 263 -8.43 10.67 -1.37
CA GLU A 263 -8.15 9.32 -1.88
C GLU A 263 -9.00 8.25 -1.19
N SER A 264 -9.12 8.31 0.14
CA SER A 264 -9.97 7.38 0.91
C SER A 264 -11.45 7.52 0.54
N ASN A 265 -11.92 8.75 0.27
CA ASN A 265 -13.25 9.00 -0.27
C ASN A 265 -13.37 8.69 -1.78
N GLN A 266 -12.28 8.33 -2.46
CA GLN A 266 -12.16 8.18 -3.92
C GLN A 266 -12.59 9.43 -4.72
N PHE A 267 -12.47 10.62 -4.12
CA PHE A 267 -12.75 11.88 -4.81
C PHE A 267 -11.59 12.23 -5.74
N ARG A 268 -11.90 12.53 -7.01
CA ARG A 268 -10.88 12.98 -7.97
C ARG A 268 -10.32 14.32 -7.53
N TYR A 269 -9.00 14.47 -7.60
CA TYR A 269 -8.32 15.72 -7.27
C TYR A 269 -7.23 16.05 -8.29
N HIS A 270 -6.79 17.29 -8.27
CA HIS A 270 -5.61 17.80 -8.97
C HIS A 270 -4.78 18.58 -7.95
N ALA A 271 -3.57 18.12 -7.66
CA ALA A 271 -2.67 18.75 -6.69
C ALA A 271 -1.62 19.58 -7.43
N GLU A 272 -1.53 20.86 -7.08
CA GLU A 272 -0.66 21.85 -7.72
C GLU A 272 0.17 22.59 -6.66
N ILE A 273 1.41 22.95 -6.95
CA ILE A 273 2.19 23.78 -6.01
C ILE A 273 1.66 25.21 -6.08
N ALA A 274 1.26 25.77 -4.93
CA ALA A 274 0.68 27.11 -4.81
C ALA A 274 1.60 28.18 -5.44
N PRO A 275 1.22 28.80 -6.58
CA PRO A 275 2.12 29.70 -7.29
C PRO A 275 2.36 30.98 -6.49
N GLY A 276 3.63 31.26 -6.20
CA GLY A 276 4.04 32.56 -5.62
C GLY A 276 4.17 33.66 -6.69
N LYS A 277 4.57 33.27 -7.90
CA LYS A 277 4.48 34.00 -9.18
C LYS A 277 4.45 32.96 -10.29
N GLY A 278 3.45 33.00 -11.17
CA GLY A 278 3.25 32.03 -12.25
C GLY A 278 1.77 31.73 -12.47
N ASP A 279 1.43 31.07 -13.57
CA ASP A 279 0.04 30.84 -13.97
C ASP A 279 -0.63 29.76 -13.11
N ILE A 280 -1.91 29.95 -12.76
CA ILE A 280 -2.75 28.88 -12.20
C ILE A 280 -3.16 27.86 -13.29
N PRO A 281 -3.37 26.58 -12.93
CA PRO A 281 -3.79 25.56 -13.90
C PRO A 281 -5.15 25.90 -14.53
N PRO A 282 -5.40 25.58 -15.82
CA PRO A 282 -6.62 25.97 -16.51
C PRO A 282 -7.89 25.57 -15.75
N LEU A 283 -8.73 26.56 -15.42
CA LEU A 283 -9.93 26.36 -14.58
C LEU A 283 -11.16 25.85 -15.37
N THR A 284 -11.21 26.10 -16.68
CA THR A 284 -12.33 25.70 -17.56
C THR A 284 -11.87 24.81 -18.71
N HIS A 285 -12.79 24.02 -19.26
CA HIS A 285 -12.59 23.24 -20.49
C HIS A 285 -13.92 23.16 -21.26
N LYS A 286 -13.92 23.53 -22.55
CA LYS A 286 -15.12 23.48 -23.43
C LYS A 286 -16.37 24.12 -22.80
N GLY A 287 -16.21 25.29 -22.16
CA GLY A 287 -17.31 26.02 -21.51
C GLY A 287 -17.81 25.43 -20.19
N ARG A 288 -17.10 24.46 -19.61
CA ARG A 288 -17.40 23.85 -18.30
C ARG A 288 -16.31 24.16 -17.28
N GLY A 289 -16.68 24.28 -16.00
CA GLY A 289 -15.72 24.38 -14.91
C GLY A 289 -15.08 23.03 -14.59
N ARG A 290 -13.76 22.97 -14.46
CA ARG A 290 -13.02 21.70 -14.26
C ARG A 290 -13.00 21.24 -12.80
N TYR A 291 -13.30 22.14 -11.85
CA TYR A 291 -13.19 21.89 -10.42
C TYR A 291 -14.48 22.29 -9.69
N ALA A 292 -14.93 21.45 -8.76
CA ALA A 292 -16.12 21.69 -7.93
C ALA A 292 -15.77 22.30 -6.56
N LEU A 293 -14.50 22.26 -6.15
CA LEU A 293 -13.98 22.76 -4.87
C LEU A 293 -12.52 23.17 -5.05
N VAL A 294 -12.06 24.20 -4.33
CA VAL A 294 -10.64 24.56 -4.18
C VAL A 294 -10.22 24.41 -2.72
N ILE A 295 -9.05 23.83 -2.46
CA ILE A 295 -8.47 23.69 -1.12
C ILE A 295 -7.05 24.28 -1.11
N TYR A 296 -6.75 25.14 -0.13
CA TYR A 296 -5.41 25.69 0.14
C TYR A 296 -4.87 25.17 1.47
N GLU A 297 -3.70 24.53 1.46
CA GLU A 297 -3.03 24.15 2.73
C GLU A 297 -2.46 25.37 3.50
N ASN A 298 -2.29 26.51 2.82
CA ASN A 298 -1.90 27.77 3.43
C ASN A 298 -2.74 28.95 2.90
N LEU A 299 -3.62 29.48 3.75
CA LEU A 299 -4.48 30.65 3.50
C LEU A 299 -3.67 31.89 3.08
N LEU A 300 -2.45 32.08 3.59
CA LEU A 300 -1.61 33.22 3.23
C LEU A 300 -1.18 33.16 1.75
N LYS A 301 -1.18 31.99 1.10
CA LYS A 301 -0.95 31.88 -0.36
C LYS A 301 -2.16 32.35 -1.17
N TYR A 302 -3.38 32.09 -0.69
CA TYR A 302 -4.61 32.59 -1.32
C TYR A 302 -4.79 34.11 -1.13
N VAL A 303 -4.41 34.64 0.04
CA VAL A 303 -4.47 36.09 0.34
C VAL A 303 -3.30 36.86 -0.30
N GLY A 304 -2.12 36.24 -0.41
CA GLY A 304 -0.89 36.82 -0.97
C GLY A 304 -0.68 36.55 -2.47
N MET A 305 -1.67 35.97 -3.16
CA MET A 305 -1.65 35.76 -4.61
C MET A 305 -1.59 37.09 -5.36
N ASP A 306 -0.98 37.11 -6.56
CA ASP A 306 -1.02 38.30 -7.41
C ASP A 306 -2.45 38.62 -7.87
N ALA A 307 -2.70 39.91 -8.15
CA ALA A 307 -4.05 40.39 -8.41
C ALA A 307 -4.73 39.76 -9.65
N TRP A 308 -3.95 39.29 -10.63
CA TRP A 308 -4.52 38.73 -11.88
C TRP A 308 -4.96 37.28 -11.69
N ASN A 309 -4.09 36.41 -11.17
CA ASN A 309 -4.48 35.04 -10.81
C ASN A 309 -5.60 35.04 -9.77
N ARG A 310 -5.57 36.01 -8.83
CA ARG A 310 -6.58 36.17 -7.78
C ARG A 310 -7.96 36.52 -8.34
N ASP A 311 -8.04 37.53 -9.20
CA ASP A 311 -9.31 37.93 -9.86
C ASP A 311 -9.85 36.80 -10.76
N LEU A 312 -8.98 36.16 -11.54
CA LEU A 312 -9.33 35.03 -12.40
C LEU A 312 -9.94 33.85 -11.60
N LEU A 313 -9.36 33.52 -10.46
CA LEU A 313 -9.85 32.44 -9.60
C LEU A 313 -11.13 32.82 -8.86
N ASP A 314 -11.21 34.01 -8.26
CA ASP A 314 -12.40 34.45 -7.54
C ASP A 314 -13.60 34.61 -8.49
N LYS A 315 -13.37 35.14 -9.70
CA LYS A 315 -14.38 35.19 -10.77
C LYS A 315 -14.86 33.79 -11.18
N TYR A 316 -13.93 32.84 -11.38
CA TYR A 316 -14.29 31.44 -11.65
C TYR A 316 -15.14 30.86 -10.51
N CYS A 317 -14.77 31.12 -9.25
CA CYS A 317 -15.51 30.63 -8.10
C CYS A 317 -16.90 31.27 -7.96
N ALA A 318 -17.07 32.54 -8.34
CA ALA A 318 -18.38 33.22 -8.36
C ALA A 318 -19.27 32.73 -9.52
N GLU A 319 -18.70 32.55 -10.71
CA GLU A 319 -19.38 32.09 -11.94
C GLU A 319 -19.85 30.64 -11.80
N TYR A 320 -18.96 29.72 -11.42
CA TYR A 320 -19.27 28.29 -11.28
C TYR A 320 -19.70 27.89 -9.86
N SER A 321 -19.96 28.86 -8.97
CA SER A 321 -20.36 28.65 -7.55
C SER A 321 -19.46 27.63 -6.83
N VAL A 322 -18.14 27.81 -6.89
CA VAL A 322 -17.13 26.92 -6.31
C VAL A 322 -16.69 27.46 -4.94
N GLY A 323 -16.82 26.63 -3.90
CA GLY A 323 -16.36 26.99 -2.56
C GLY A 323 -14.85 26.85 -2.36
N VAL A 324 -14.31 27.50 -1.34
CA VAL A 324 -12.89 27.46 -0.98
C VAL A 324 -12.70 26.95 0.45
N ILE A 325 -11.86 25.93 0.64
CA ILE A 325 -11.35 25.55 1.97
C ILE A 325 -9.93 26.09 2.10
N ALA A 326 -9.58 26.66 3.25
CA ALA A 326 -8.20 27.09 3.50
C ALA A 326 -7.76 26.87 4.95
N PHE A 327 -6.50 26.48 5.13
CA PHE A 327 -5.89 26.24 6.43
C PHE A 327 -4.88 27.33 6.77
N HIS A 328 -4.80 27.73 8.05
CA HIS A 328 -3.74 28.59 8.58
C HIS A 328 -3.16 27.95 9.84
N ARG A 329 -1.95 27.42 9.73
CA ARG A 329 -1.16 26.94 10.87
C ARG A 329 -0.16 28.02 11.27
N ALA A 330 -0.03 28.29 12.57
CA ALA A 330 0.96 29.26 13.04
C ALA A 330 2.38 28.66 13.10
N SER A 331 3.35 29.53 13.29
CA SER A 331 4.76 29.19 13.50
C SER A 331 5.37 30.14 14.52
N GLU A 332 6.57 29.84 15.02
CA GLU A 332 7.32 30.71 15.94
C GLU A 332 7.52 32.14 15.37
N ASN A 333 7.61 32.28 14.04
CA ASN A 333 7.81 33.54 13.33
C ASN A 333 6.48 34.25 12.94
N SER A 334 5.32 33.70 13.30
CA SER A 334 4.01 34.27 12.95
C SER A 334 3.67 35.49 13.81
N GLN A 335 3.16 36.55 13.18
CA GLN A 335 2.74 37.77 13.87
C GLN A 335 1.56 37.49 14.82
N PRO A 336 1.64 37.83 16.14
CA PRO A 336 0.64 37.46 17.14
C PRO A 336 -0.81 37.86 16.83
N ALA A 337 -0.99 38.92 16.03
CA ALA A 337 -2.25 39.26 15.39
C ALA A 337 -2.00 39.73 13.95
N LEU A 338 -2.82 39.29 13.00
CA LEU A 338 -2.73 39.62 11.58
C LEU A 338 -4.13 39.79 10.98
N THR A 339 -4.49 41.01 10.58
CA THR A 339 -5.71 41.26 9.80
C THR A 339 -5.48 40.91 8.33
N LEU A 340 -6.33 40.05 7.77
CA LEU A 340 -6.14 39.58 6.39
C LEU A 340 -6.53 40.67 5.39
N LYS A 341 -5.59 41.07 4.54
CA LYS A 341 -5.81 42.10 3.52
C LYS A 341 -6.97 41.69 2.60
N GLY A 342 -8.01 42.53 2.55
CA GLY A 342 -9.22 42.30 1.75
C GLY A 342 -10.35 41.57 2.46
N PHE A 343 -10.16 41.08 3.69
CA PHE A 343 -11.17 40.32 4.44
C PHE A 343 -11.46 40.95 5.81
N PRO A 344 -12.73 41.00 6.28
CA PRO A 344 -13.06 41.53 7.60
C PRO A 344 -12.83 40.51 8.74
N VAL A 345 -11.63 39.91 8.76
CA VAL A 345 -11.18 38.91 9.75
C VAL A 345 -9.72 39.15 10.16
N THR A 346 -9.47 39.03 11.46
CA THR A 346 -8.16 39.06 12.09
C THR A 346 -7.83 37.70 12.67
N LEU A 347 -6.65 37.18 12.30
CA LEU A 347 -6.06 35.99 12.87
C LEU A 347 -5.32 36.37 14.15
N ARG A 348 -5.43 35.56 15.20
CA ARG A 348 -4.51 35.58 16.36
C ARG A 348 -3.81 34.24 16.46
N THR A 349 -2.49 34.25 16.52
CA THR A 349 -1.65 33.04 16.37
C THR A 349 -0.96 32.64 17.66
N ASN A 350 -0.46 31.39 17.71
CA ASN A 350 0.28 30.82 18.82
C ASN A 350 -0.51 30.87 20.16
N VAL A 351 -1.78 30.44 20.10
CA VAL A 351 -2.68 30.37 21.25
C VAL A 351 -2.74 28.94 21.79
N ALA A 352 -2.47 28.73 23.08
CA ALA A 352 -2.73 27.46 23.73
C ALA A 352 -4.23 27.29 24.04
N LEU A 353 -4.83 26.17 23.63
CA LEU A 353 -6.28 25.95 23.69
C LEU A 353 -6.67 24.67 24.44
N GLN A 354 -7.89 24.65 24.99
CA GLN A 354 -8.55 23.51 25.61
C GLN A 354 -10.06 23.50 25.32
N ASP A 355 -10.74 22.38 25.58
CA ASP A 355 -12.20 22.21 25.53
C ASP A 355 -12.83 22.68 24.20
N CYS A 356 -12.63 21.90 23.13
CA CYS A 356 -13.19 22.20 21.81
C CYS A 356 -14.67 21.80 21.73
N CYS A 357 -15.51 22.70 21.24
CA CYS A 357 -16.95 22.57 21.17
C CYS A 357 -17.43 22.74 19.72
N VAL A 358 -18.22 21.79 19.22
CA VAL A 358 -18.88 21.89 17.91
C VAL A 358 -20.12 22.80 18.01
N ASN A 359 -20.32 23.73 17.07
CA ASN A 359 -21.52 24.57 17.03
C ASN A 359 -22.73 23.80 16.45
N PRO A 360 -23.77 23.44 17.23
CA PRO A 360 -24.93 22.69 16.75
C PRO A 360 -25.79 23.40 15.70
N ARG A 361 -25.60 24.71 15.49
CA ARG A 361 -26.33 25.50 14.49
C ARG A 361 -25.57 25.66 13.16
N SER A 362 -24.32 25.17 13.07
CA SER A 362 -23.53 25.30 11.84
C SER A 362 -24.14 24.49 10.69
N PRO A 363 -24.48 25.09 9.53
CA PRO A 363 -25.06 24.38 8.40
C PRO A 363 -24.03 23.51 7.65
N VAL A 364 -22.74 23.60 8.01
CA VAL A 364 -21.67 22.72 7.49
C VAL A 364 -21.89 21.28 7.95
N LEU A 365 -22.43 21.06 9.15
CA LEU A 365 -22.48 19.75 9.79
C LEU A 365 -23.42 18.78 9.04
N TYR A 366 -22.92 17.57 8.77
CA TYR A 366 -23.66 16.51 8.09
C TYR A 366 -23.34 15.14 8.70
N VAL A 367 -22.07 14.72 8.65
CA VAL A 367 -21.56 13.54 9.34
C VAL A 367 -21.32 13.84 10.82
N THR A 368 -20.87 15.05 11.17
CA THR A 368 -20.50 15.44 12.55
C THR A 368 -21.73 15.61 13.46
N ARG A 369 -21.63 15.19 14.72
CA ARG A 369 -22.54 15.57 15.80
C ARG A 369 -21.97 16.67 16.68
N ALA A 370 -22.86 17.42 17.31
CA ALA A 370 -22.48 18.53 18.18
C ALA A 370 -22.15 18.04 19.59
N GLU A 371 -20.86 17.88 19.87
CA GLU A 371 -20.29 17.35 21.10
C GLU A 371 -19.12 18.24 21.58
N VAL A 372 -18.53 17.91 22.74
CA VAL A 372 -17.43 18.65 23.36
C VAL A 372 -16.23 17.74 23.66
N ASP A 373 -15.10 18.04 23.03
CA ASP A 373 -13.80 17.37 23.25
C ASP A 373 -13.07 18.08 24.39
N ARG A 374 -13.00 17.43 25.56
CA ARG A 374 -12.54 18.05 26.81
C ARG A 374 -11.05 17.82 27.06
N GLY A 375 -10.38 18.83 27.60
CA GLY A 375 -8.93 18.79 27.85
C GLY A 375 -8.13 19.62 26.85
N SER A 376 -6.80 19.48 26.86
CA SER A 376 -5.89 20.30 26.03
C SER A 376 -5.89 19.87 24.56
N LEU A 377 -5.97 20.85 23.66
CA LEU A 377 -5.78 20.61 22.23
C LEU A 377 -4.29 20.35 21.92
N PRO A 378 -3.96 19.63 20.84
CA PRO A 378 -2.57 19.30 20.52
C PRO A 378 -1.79 20.53 20.06
N GLY A 379 -0.67 20.82 20.73
CA GLY A 379 0.23 21.94 20.40
C GLY A 379 -0.23 23.31 20.91
N GLU A 380 0.61 24.32 20.69
CA GLU A 380 0.35 25.73 21.07
C GLU A 380 0.34 26.66 19.84
N ASP A 381 0.56 26.11 18.65
CA ASP A 381 0.65 26.77 17.34
C ASP A 381 -0.73 26.99 16.68
N TRP A 382 -1.77 27.17 17.49
CA TRP A 382 -3.13 27.43 17.00
C TRP A 382 -3.31 28.87 16.55
N THR A 383 -4.10 29.01 15.50
CA THR A 383 -4.68 30.25 15.05
C THR A 383 -6.15 30.28 15.45
N VAL A 384 -6.63 31.42 15.95
CA VAL A 384 -8.05 31.67 16.19
C VAL A 384 -8.52 32.87 15.38
N PHE A 385 -9.75 32.79 14.90
CA PHE A 385 -10.37 33.82 14.08
C PHE A 385 -11.16 34.81 14.95
N GLN A 386 -10.92 36.11 14.74
CA GLN A 386 -11.74 37.21 15.24
C GLN A 386 -12.32 37.96 14.04
N PHE A 387 -13.63 38.13 13.99
CA PHE A 387 -14.34 38.74 12.86
C PHE A 387 -15.38 39.74 13.35
N ASN A 388 -15.58 40.80 12.56
CA ASN A 388 -16.55 41.87 12.86
C ASN A 388 -17.54 42.08 11.70
N HIS A 389 -17.85 41.00 10.96
CA HIS A 389 -18.75 41.04 9.82
C HIS A 389 -19.68 39.82 9.82
N SER A 390 -20.93 40.03 9.39
CA SER A 390 -22.03 39.07 9.43
C SER A 390 -21.91 37.89 8.44
N THR A 391 -20.88 37.88 7.59
CA THR A 391 -20.56 36.76 6.69
C THR A 391 -19.94 35.57 7.41
N TYR A 392 -19.33 35.78 8.59
CA TYR A 392 -18.57 34.74 9.29
C TYR A 392 -19.37 34.14 10.45
N GLU A 393 -19.43 32.80 10.50
CA GLU A 393 -20.06 32.04 11.58
C GLU A 393 -19.10 30.94 12.11
N PRO A 394 -19.05 30.70 13.42
CA PRO A 394 -18.14 29.71 14.00
C PRO A 394 -18.64 28.28 13.80
N VAL A 395 -17.77 27.39 13.34
CA VAL A 395 -18.04 25.94 13.23
C VAL A 395 -17.52 25.21 14.46
N LEU A 396 -16.28 25.52 14.88
CA LEU A 396 -15.65 25.03 16.12
C LEU A 396 -15.26 26.20 17.01
N LEU A 397 -15.48 26.05 18.32
CA LEU A 397 -15.12 27.02 19.38
C LEU A 397 -14.30 26.32 20.47
N ALA A 398 -13.12 26.84 20.81
CA ALA A 398 -12.30 26.32 21.92
C ALA A 398 -12.04 27.41 22.97
N LYS A 399 -11.70 27.02 24.21
CA LYS A 399 -11.29 27.94 25.28
C LYS A 399 -9.79 28.17 25.26
N THR A 400 -9.34 29.33 25.71
CA THR A 400 -7.92 29.57 26.01
C THR A 400 -7.49 28.74 27.23
N ARG A 401 -6.35 28.05 27.13
CA ARG A 401 -5.73 27.37 28.28
C ARG A 401 -5.11 28.42 29.20
N SER A 402 -5.74 28.65 30.35
CA SER A 402 -5.23 29.63 31.32
C SER A 402 -3.84 29.22 31.83
N ARG A 403 -2.93 30.19 31.96
CA ARG A 403 -1.71 29.99 32.76
C ARG A 403 -2.06 30.23 34.22
N GLU A 404 -1.79 29.25 35.08
CA GLU A 404 -1.80 29.45 36.53
C GLU A 404 -0.65 30.40 36.92
N ASN A 405 -0.97 31.68 37.03
CA ASN A 405 -0.18 32.69 37.72
C ASN A 405 -1.13 33.81 38.20
N GLY A 406 -1.04 34.16 39.47
CA GLY A 406 -2.06 34.97 40.15
C GLY A 406 -2.06 36.45 39.74
N ALA A 407 -2.93 36.81 38.80
CA ALA A 407 -3.35 38.20 38.56
C ALA A 407 -4.81 38.22 38.06
N ALA A 408 -5.76 38.48 38.97
CA ALA A 408 -7.16 38.58 38.61
C ALA A 408 -7.47 39.92 37.92
N GLN A 409 -7.72 39.89 36.61
CA GLN A 409 -8.46 40.96 35.92
C GLN A 409 -9.62 40.36 35.13
N VAL A 410 -10.77 41.04 35.21
CA VAL A 410 -12.06 40.50 34.80
C VAL A 410 -12.37 40.91 33.36
N LEU A 411 -12.49 39.92 32.48
CA LEU A 411 -13.29 40.02 31.26
C LEU A 411 -14.19 38.78 31.16
N PRO A 412 -15.49 38.94 30.87
CA PRO A 412 -16.34 37.82 30.50
C PRO A 412 -16.02 37.35 29.08
N HIS A 413 -16.40 36.11 28.77
CA HIS A 413 -16.30 35.44 27.46
C HIS A 413 -14.88 34.99 27.07
N GLY A 414 -14.65 33.68 27.07
CA GLY A 414 -13.36 33.04 26.78
C GLY A 414 -13.43 31.89 25.76
N LEU A 415 -14.29 32.01 24.74
CA LEU A 415 -14.38 31.09 23.60
C LEU A 415 -13.85 31.75 22.34
N HIS A 416 -13.05 31.02 21.56
CA HIS A 416 -12.41 31.47 20.34
C HIS A 416 -12.71 30.51 19.18
N ALA A 417 -12.98 31.04 17.99
CA ALA A 417 -13.26 30.22 16.82
C ALA A 417 -11.97 29.63 16.23
N THR A 418 -11.90 28.30 16.19
CA THR A 418 -10.79 27.53 15.58
C THR A 418 -11.11 27.08 14.16
N VAL A 419 -12.39 27.02 13.79
CA VAL A 419 -12.87 26.86 12.41
C VAL A 419 -14.05 27.80 12.20
N ILE A 420 -14.06 28.55 11.10
CA ILE A 420 -15.17 29.43 10.71
C ILE A 420 -15.67 29.10 9.30
N GLN A 421 -16.96 29.31 9.08
CA GLN A 421 -17.59 29.36 7.76
C GLN A 421 -17.65 30.82 7.30
N ASP A 422 -17.43 31.05 6.01
CA ASP A 422 -17.75 32.27 5.29
C ASP A 422 -18.99 32.01 4.41
N LEU A 423 -20.06 32.77 4.64
CA LEU A 423 -21.32 32.70 3.88
C LEU A 423 -21.21 33.39 2.51
N GLY A 424 -20.11 34.10 2.23
CA GLY A 424 -19.91 34.85 0.98
C GLY A 424 -20.75 36.13 0.90
N LEU A 425 -21.23 36.67 2.02
CA LEU A 425 -22.02 37.90 2.07
C LEU A 425 -21.17 39.17 1.87
N TYR A 426 -19.84 39.06 1.87
CA TYR A 426 -18.92 40.18 1.66
C TYR A 426 -18.44 40.30 0.20
N ASP A 427 -18.10 39.17 -0.45
CA ASP A 427 -17.49 39.13 -1.78
C ASP A 427 -18.11 38.07 -2.73
N GLY A 428 -19.22 37.44 -2.34
CA GLY A 428 -19.93 36.43 -3.12
C GLY A 428 -19.40 35.00 -2.97
N LEU A 429 -18.33 34.76 -2.21
CA LEU A 429 -17.61 33.48 -2.18
C LEU A 429 -17.73 32.74 -0.85
N GLN A 430 -18.33 31.54 -0.87
CA GLN A 430 -18.47 30.69 0.31
C GLN A 430 -17.17 29.94 0.64
N ARG A 431 -16.80 29.91 1.93
CA ARG A 431 -15.54 29.32 2.40
C ARG A 431 -15.66 28.58 3.72
N VAL A 432 -14.69 27.73 4.03
CA VAL A 432 -14.45 27.23 5.40
C VAL A 432 -12.96 27.38 5.71
N LEU A 433 -12.64 28.06 6.81
CA LEU A 433 -11.28 28.42 7.22
C LEU A 433 -10.90 27.70 8.52
N PHE A 434 -9.77 27.00 8.51
CA PHE A 434 -9.26 26.21 9.64
C PHE A 434 -8.04 26.87 10.28
N GLY A 435 -8.01 26.97 11.62
CA GLY A 435 -6.95 27.62 12.40
C GLY A 435 -5.80 26.71 12.86
N HIS A 436 -5.79 25.45 12.42
CA HIS A 436 -4.68 24.50 12.55
C HIS A 436 -4.78 23.48 11.42
N GLY A 437 -3.75 22.65 11.22
CA GLY A 437 -3.78 21.54 10.28
C GLY A 437 -4.66 20.38 10.73
N LEU A 438 -4.46 19.22 10.08
CA LEU A 438 -5.21 17.99 10.31
C LEU A 438 -4.62 17.09 11.42
N SER A 439 -3.61 17.54 12.16
CA SER A 439 -3.08 16.82 13.34
C SER A 439 -4.08 16.72 14.48
N TYR A 440 -5.13 17.56 14.49
CA TYR A 440 -6.27 17.42 15.38
C TYR A 440 -7.40 16.63 14.70
N TRP A 441 -7.90 15.59 15.36
CA TRP A 441 -8.81 14.60 14.78
C TRP A 441 -10.15 15.23 14.33
N LEU A 442 -10.71 16.16 15.11
CA LEU A 442 -11.99 16.81 14.80
C LEU A 442 -11.89 17.72 13.56
N HIS A 443 -10.70 18.22 13.20
CA HIS A 443 -10.50 18.91 11.92
C HIS A 443 -10.64 17.97 10.72
N ARG A 444 -10.28 16.68 10.84
CA ARG A 444 -10.50 15.68 9.77
C ARG A 444 -11.99 15.43 9.56
N LEU A 445 -12.76 15.35 10.65
CA LEU A 445 -14.21 15.18 10.61
C LEU A 445 -14.91 16.41 10.00
N ILE A 446 -14.57 17.62 10.46
CA ILE A 446 -15.12 18.88 9.90
C ILE A 446 -14.65 19.12 8.46
N LEU A 447 -13.49 18.62 8.02
CA LEU A 447 -13.08 18.69 6.61
C LEU A 447 -13.99 17.85 5.70
N VAL A 448 -14.39 16.64 6.10
CA VAL A 448 -15.34 15.82 5.33
C VAL A 448 -16.67 16.55 5.16
N ASP A 449 -17.16 17.18 6.24
CA ASP A 449 -18.40 17.98 6.22
C ASP A 449 -18.25 19.28 5.41
N ALA A 450 -17.11 19.97 5.47
CA ALA A 450 -16.83 21.15 4.66
C ALA A 450 -16.78 20.83 3.15
N ILE A 451 -16.20 19.68 2.75
CA ILE A 451 -16.20 19.20 1.36
C ILE A 451 -17.63 18.88 0.91
N ALA A 452 -18.41 18.19 1.75
CA ALA A 452 -19.81 17.87 1.45
C ALA A 452 -20.69 19.13 1.34
N TYR A 453 -20.51 20.11 2.24
CA TYR A 453 -21.23 21.38 2.23
C TYR A 453 -20.88 22.22 0.98
N LEU A 454 -19.60 22.57 0.79
CA LEU A 454 -19.15 23.49 -0.26
C LEU A 454 -19.29 22.94 -1.70
N THR A 455 -19.66 21.67 -1.87
CA THR A 455 -19.94 21.07 -3.18
C THR A 455 -21.42 20.81 -3.44
N GLY A 456 -22.33 21.28 -2.59
CA GLY A 456 -23.77 20.97 -2.70
C GLY A 456 -24.02 19.45 -2.57
N ARG A 457 -23.25 18.78 -1.71
CA ARG A 457 -23.16 17.32 -1.52
C ARG A 457 -22.73 16.51 -2.74
N LYS A 458 -22.28 17.14 -3.83
CA LYS A 458 -21.74 16.46 -5.03
C LYS A 458 -20.47 15.66 -4.75
N LEU A 459 -19.65 16.08 -3.79
CA LEU A 459 -18.57 15.28 -3.20
C LEU A 459 -18.94 14.93 -1.76
N SER A 460 -19.83 13.95 -1.61
CA SER A 460 -20.20 13.38 -0.30
C SER A 460 -20.39 11.87 -0.40
N ARG A 461 -20.47 11.20 0.75
CA ARG A 461 -20.86 9.79 0.88
C ARG A 461 -22.14 9.70 1.74
N SER A 462 -22.82 8.56 1.66
CA SER A 462 -23.98 8.27 2.52
C SER A 462 -23.57 8.28 4.01
N LEU A 463 -24.54 8.44 4.92
CA LEU A 463 -24.32 8.24 6.37
C LEU A 463 -24.28 6.75 6.76
N GLU A 464 -24.75 5.87 5.88
CA GLU A 464 -24.76 4.42 6.10
C GLU A 464 -23.31 3.85 6.07
N ARG A 465 -22.97 2.99 7.04
CA ARG A 465 -21.69 2.27 7.14
C ARG A 465 -21.94 0.79 7.41
N TYR A 466 -21.15 -0.06 6.77
CA TYR A 466 -21.24 -1.51 6.96
C TYR A 466 -19.95 -2.03 7.59
N ILE A 467 -20.10 -2.68 8.75
CA ILE A 467 -19.01 -3.23 9.56
C ILE A 467 -19.20 -4.75 9.63
N LEU A 468 -18.14 -5.47 9.31
CA LEU A 468 -18.01 -6.90 9.56
C LEU A 468 -16.73 -7.11 10.38
N VAL A 469 -16.81 -7.92 11.44
CA VAL A 469 -15.66 -8.29 12.27
C VAL A 469 -15.44 -9.79 12.10
N ASP A 470 -14.38 -10.12 11.36
CA ASP A 470 -13.94 -11.48 11.13
C ASP A 470 -12.89 -11.84 12.20
N VAL A 471 -13.10 -12.94 12.90
CA VAL A 471 -12.21 -13.52 13.93
C VAL A 471 -11.56 -14.78 13.35
N ASP A 472 -10.34 -14.65 12.84
CA ASP A 472 -9.54 -15.75 12.32
C ASP A 472 -8.97 -16.60 13.48
N ASP A 473 -8.24 -17.67 13.16
CA ASP A 473 -7.53 -18.54 14.11
C ASP A 473 -8.41 -19.23 15.18
N ILE A 474 -9.72 -19.42 14.93
CA ILE A 474 -10.59 -20.20 15.82
C ILE A 474 -10.06 -21.65 15.89
N PHE A 475 -9.88 -22.11 17.13
CA PHE A 475 -9.14 -23.30 17.55
C PHE A 475 -7.61 -23.29 17.33
N VAL A 476 -7.00 -22.36 16.60
CA VAL A 476 -5.54 -22.39 16.27
C VAL A 476 -4.65 -21.88 17.41
N GLY A 477 -5.21 -21.11 18.35
CA GLY A 477 -4.46 -20.40 19.41
C GLY A 477 -3.58 -21.31 20.28
N LYS A 478 -2.41 -20.81 20.69
CA LYS A 478 -1.52 -21.54 21.61
C LYS A 478 -2.14 -21.63 23.00
N LYS A 479 -1.86 -22.72 23.71
CA LYS A 479 -2.20 -22.92 25.13
C LYS A 479 -1.77 -21.71 25.98
N GLY A 480 -2.70 -21.18 26.77
CA GLY A 480 -2.56 -19.92 27.52
C GLY A 480 -2.84 -18.65 26.70
N THR A 481 -3.37 -18.77 25.48
CA THR A 481 -3.76 -17.62 24.62
C THR A 481 -5.11 -17.82 23.93
N ARG A 482 -5.85 -18.89 24.25
CA ARG A 482 -7.18 -19.17 23.70
C ARG A 482 -8.26 -18.48 24.56
N MET A 483 -9.50 -18.54 24.09
CA MET A 483 -10.66 -18.15 24.88
C MET A 483 -11.02 -19.26 25.87
N ASN A 484 -11.27 -18.91 27.13
CA ASN A 484 -11.91 -19.81 28.10
C ASN A 484 -13.43 -19.60 28.16
N VAL A 485 -14.11 -20.42 28.95
CA VAL A 485 -15.55 -20.35 29.26
C VAL A 485 -16.09 -18.95 29.58
N ASN A 486 -15.30 -18.06 30.20
CA ASN A 486 -15.72 -16.70 30.56
C ASN A 486 -15.50 -15.71 29.40
N ASP A 487 -14.49 -15.94 28.56
CA ASP A 487 -14.22 -15.14 27.36
C ASP A 487 -15.31 -15.34 26.31
N VAL A 488 -15.76 -16.58 26.12
CA VAL A 488 -16.87 -16.94 25.21
C VAL A 488 -18.20 -16.32 25.66
N LYS A 489 -18.46 -16.27 26.97
CA LYS A 489 -19.62 -15.53 27.52
C LYS A 489 -19.51 -14.03 27.26
N ALA A 490 -18.33 -13.44 27.47
CA ALA A 490 -18.10 -12.01 27.22
C ALA A 490 -18.22 -11.67 25.72
N LEU A 491 -17.84 -12.58 24.82
CA LEU A 491 -18.04 -12.45 23.37
C LEU A 491 -19.54 -12.38 23.01
N LEU A 492 -20.37 -13.26 23.57
CA LEU A 492 -21.83 -13.26 23.37
C LEU A 492 -22.51 -12.03 24.00
N GLU A 493 -22.10 -11.63 25.19
CA GLU A 493 -22.60 -10.43 25.86
C GLU A 493 -22.24 -9.17 25.06
N THR A 494 -20.98 -9.03 24.65
CA THR A 494 -20.51 -7.91 23.83
C THR A 494 -21.17 -7.90 22.46
N GLN A 495 -21.46 -9.06 21.85
CA GLN A 495 -22.24 -9.13 20.61
C GLN A 495 -23.63 -8.49 20.79
N ASN A 496 -24.30 -8.74 21.92
CA ASN A 496 -25.59 -8.13 22.24
C ASN A 496 -25.47 -6.63 22.60
N VAL A 497 -24.40 -6.20 23.26
CA VAL A 497 -24.08 -4.77 23.44
C VAL A 497 -23.89 -4.10 22.07
N LEU A 498 -23.07 -4.66 21.18
CA LEU A 498 -22.79 -4.13 19.84
C LEU A 498 -24.04 -4.11 18.95
N ARG A 499 -24.97 -5.07 19.07
CA ARG A 499 -26.29 -5.06 18.40
C ARG A 499 -27.11 -3.79 18.72
N SER A 500 -26.83 -3.07 19.82
CA SER A 500 -27.46 -1.77 20.14
C SER A 500 -26.82 -0.54 19.47
N TYR A 501 -25.60 -0.68 18.94
CA TYR A 501 -24.88 0.38 18.21
C TYR A 501 -24.83 0.12 16.69
N ILE A 502 -24.83 -1.16 16.30
CA ILE A 502 -24.65 -1.66 14.93
C ILE A 502 -25.78 -2.65 14.64
N SER A 503 -26.68 -2.31 13.71
CA SER A 503 -27.86 -3.16 13.45
C SER A 503 -27.45 -4.52 12.86
N ASN A 504 -28.04 -5.60 13.36
CA ASN A 504 -27.79 -6.98 12.93
C ASN A 504 -26.33 -7.43 13.12
N PHE A 505 -25.62 -6.85 14.11
CA PHE A 505 -24.25 -7.24 14.40
C PHE A 505 -24.13 -8.70 14.85
N THR A 506 -23.23 -9.43 14.20
CA THR A 506 -22.85 -10.80 14.52
C THR A 506 -21.36 -10.96 14.20
N PHE A 507 -20.59 -11.57 15.10
CA PHE A 507 -19.19 -11.93 14.86
C PHE A 507 -19.11 -13.10 13.86
N ASN A 508 -18.08 -13.08 13.01
CA ASN A 508 -17.87 -14.06 11.96
C ASN A 508 -16.59 -14.85 12.27
N LEU A 509 -16.69 -16.16 12.45
CA LEU A 509 -15.70 -17.01 13.10
C LEU A 509 -14.96 -17.92 12.11
N GLY A 510 -13.66 -17.71 11.96
CA GLY A 510 -12.78 -18.41 11.02
C GLY A 510 -12.04 -19.59 11.64
N PHE A 511 -12.46 -20.82 11.32
CA PHE A 511 -12.04 -22.02 12.07
C PHE A 511 -11.15 -23.00 11.29
N SER A 512 -10.23 -23.63 12.04
CA SER A 512 -9.35 -24.73 11.61
C SER A 512 -9.49 -25.91 12.57
N GLY A 513 -10.39 -26.85 12.26
CA GLY A 513 -10.85 -27.90 13.18
C GLY A 513 -9.76 -28.83 13.74
N LYS A 514 -8.59 -28.92 13.08
CA LYS A 514 -7.46 -29.77 13.51
C LYS A 514 -6.94 -29.44 14.91
N PHE A 515 -7.17 -28.21 15.37
CA PHE A 515 -6.62 -27.69 16.63
C PHE A 515 -7.70 -27.55 17.73
N PHE A 516 -8.89 -28.10 17.50
CA PHE A 516 -9.92 -28.28 18.54
C PHE A 516 -9.38 -29.15 19.67
N HIS A 517 -9.67 -28.78 20.93
CA HIS A 517 -9.15 -29.44 22.15
C HIS A 517 -7.62 -29.59 22.17
N THR A 518 -6.90 -28.45 22.08
CA THR A 518 -5.42 -28.41 22.17
C THR A 518 -4.87 -27.42 23.21
N GLY A 519 -5.73 -26.94 24.12
CA GLY A 519 -5.41 -25.94 25.14
C GLY A 519 -5.13 -26.52 26.53
N THR A 520 -5.49 -25.75 27.56
CA THR A 520 -5.84 -26.21 28.92
C THR A 520 -7.29 -26.69 28.95
N GLN A 521 -7.67 -27.46 29.98
CA GLN A 521 -9.08 -27.82 30.21
C GLN A 521 -10.01 -26.59 30.17
N GLU A 522 -9.61 -25.46 30.76
CA GLU A 522 -10.41 -24.22 30.79
C GLU A 522 -10.58 -23.56 29.41
N GLU A 523 -9.61 -23.75 28.51
CA GLU A 523 -9.65 -23.32 27.11
C GLU A 523 -10.43 -24.33 26.24
N ASP A 524 -10.31 -25.64 26.51
CA ASP A 524 -11.00 -26.71 25.78
C ASP A 524 -12.50 -26.74 26.14
N ASP A 525 -12.85 -26.49 27.41
CA ASP A 525 -14.22 -26.17 27.87
C ASP A 525 -14.76 -24.89 27.20
N GLY A 526 -13.87 -23.99 26.77
CA GLY A 526 -14.19 -22.78 25.99
C GLY A 526 -14.49 -23.10 24.52
N ASP A 527 -13.69 -23.95 23.90
CA ASP A 527 -13.95 -24.49 22.55
C ASP A 527 -15.33 -25.19 22.48
N ASP A 528 -15.63 -26.04 23.47
CA ASP A 528 -16.95 -26.69 23.62
C ASP A 528 -18.09 -25.68 23.75
N LEU A 529 -17.88 -24.59 24.49
CA LEU A 529 -18.89 -23.56 24.70
C LEU A 529 -19.14 -22.74 23.42
N LEU A 530 -18.14 -22.53 22.56
CA LEU A 530 -18.32 -21.91 21.24
C LEU A 530 -19.23 -22.76 20.35
N LEU A 531 -18.99 -24.08 20.28
CA LEU A 531 -19.80 -24.99 19.49
C LEU A 531 -21.23 -25.15 20.06
N LYS A 532 -21.40 -25.07 21.39
CA LYS A 532 -22.72 -25.02 22.02
C LYS A 532 -23.56 -23.80 21.60
N TYR A 533 -22.92 -22.71 21.18
CA TYR A 533 -23.56 -21.49 20.68
C TYR A 533 -23.32 -21.27 19.17
N VAL A 534 -23.16 -22.35 18.40
CA VAL A 534 -22.87 -22.30 16.95
C VAL A 534 -23.84 -21.39 16.16
N ASP A 535 -25.13 -21.39 16.50
CA ASP A 535 -26.18 -20.60 15.83
C ASP A 535 -26.17 -19.09 16.16
N GLU A 536 -25.47 -18.65 17.23
CA GLU A 536 -25.35 -17.22 17.58
C GLU A 536 -24.29 -16.48 16.74
N PHE A 537 -23.51 -17.21 15.94
CA PHE A 537 -22.37 -16.70 15.17
C PHE A 537 -22.49 -17.01 13.68
N TRP A 538 -21.75 -16.28 12.86
CA TRP A 538 -21.45 -16.70 11.49
C TRP A 538 -20.10 -17.41 11.47
N TRP A 539 -19.89 -18.30 10.50
CA TRP A 539 -18.71 -19.15 10.42
C TRP A 539 -18.12 -19.18 9.01
N PHE A 540 -16.79 -19.36 8.91
CA PHE A 540 -16.11 -19.60 7.64
C PHE A 540 -14.90 -20.54 7.82
N PRO A 541 -14.59 -21.36 6.81
CA PRO A 541 -13.43 -22.24 6.87
C PRO A 541 -12.12 -21.45 6.73
N HIS A 542 -11.14 -21.77 7.60
CA HIS A 542 -9.79 -21.22 7.59
C HIS A 542 -8.71 -22.29 7.31
N MET A 543 -9.07 -23.33 6.54
CA MET A 543 -8.29 -24.55 6.23
C MET A 543 -8.03 -25.46 7.43
N TRP A 544 -8.07 -26.79 7.23
CA TRP A 544 -7.90 -27.79 8.30
C TRP A 544 -6.63 -27.58 9.13
N SER A 545 -5.45 -27.60 8.50
CA SER A 545 -4.16 -27.44 9.19
C SER A 545 -3.69 -26.00 9.37
N HIS A 546 -4.55 -24.98 9.17
CA HIS A 546 -4.16 -23.56 9.07
C HIS A 546 -2.98 -23.32 8.10
N MET A 547 -2.88 -24.13 7.03
CA MET A 547 -1.76 -24.06 6.08
C MET A 547 -2.03 -23.08 4.94
N GLN A 548 -1.02 -22.25 4.65
CA GLN A 548 -1.07 -21.22 3.61
C GLN A 548 -1.17 -21.85 2.19
N PRO A 549 -2.21 -21.52 1.39
CA PRO A 549 -2.46 -22.18 0.10
C PRO A 549 -1.31 -22.18 -0.92
N HIS A 550 -0.41 -21.20 -0.91
CA HIS A 550 0.72 -21.15 -1.86
C HIS A 550 1.78 -22.25 -1.63
N LEU A 551 1.71 -22.94 -0.48
CA LEU A 551 2.57 -24.09 -0.14
C LEU A 551 2.07 -25.40 -0.79
N PHE A 552 0.88 -25.40 -1.40
CA PHE A 552 0.30 -26.57 -2.07
C PHE A 552 0.54 -26.50 -3.58
N HIS A 553 1.29 -27.49 -4.07
CA HIS A 553 1.67 -27.65 -5.48
C HIS A 553 0.54 -28.20 -6.36
N ASN A 554 -0.38 -29.00 -5.78
CA ASN A 554 -1.48 -29.64 -6.48
C ASN A 554 -2.84 -29.27 -5.87
N GLU A 555 -3.90 -29.29 -6.69
CA GLU A 555 -5.25 -28.93 -6.27
C GLU A 555 -5.84 -29.97 -5.29
N SER A 556 -5.58 -31.26 -5.50
CA SER A 556 -6.17 -32.37 -4.75
C SER A 556 -5.83 -32.33 -3.26
N SER A 557 -4.56 -32.12 -2.90
CA SER A 557 -4.13 -32.00 -1.49
C SER A 557 -4.63 -30.72 -0.82
N LEU A 558 -4.85 -29.64 -1.59
CA LEU A 558 -5.49 -28.43 -1.08
C LEU A 558 -6.99 -28.68 -0.80
N MET A 559 -7.66 -29.40 -1.71
CA MET A 559 -9.06 -29.81 -1.59
C MET A 559 -9.26 -30.82 -0.44
N GLU A 560 -8.32 -31.74 -0.22
CA GLU A 560 -8.29 -32.66 0.93
C GLU A 560 -8.27 -31.89 2.27
N GLN A 561 -7.40 -30.88 2.41
CA GLN A 561 -7.38 -29.99 3.58
C GLN A 561 -8.62 -29.09 3.70
N MET A 562 -9.43 -28.96 2.65
CA MET A 562 -10.74 -28.30 2.70
C MET A 562 -11.85 -29.26 3.09
N ILE A 563 -11.80 -30.52 2.65
CA ILE A 563 -12.77 -31.57 2.96
C ILE A 563 -12.69 -31.94 4.46
N LEU A 564 -11.49 -32.18 5.00
CA LEU A 564 -11.32 -32.48 6.43
C LEU A 564 -11.90 -31.38 7.35
N ASN A 565 -11.76 -30.11 6.97
CA ASN A 565 -12.34 -29.00 7.72
C ASN A 565 -13.87 -28.87 7.54
N LYS A 566 -14.44 -29.52 6.52
CA LYS A 566 -15.87 -29.57 6.24
C LYS A 566 -16.54 -30.74 6.93
N ASP A 567 -15.88 -31.88 6.98
CA ASP A 567 -16.37 -33.05 7.69
C ASP A 567 -16.44 -32.77 9.20
N PHE A 568 -15.40 -32.13 9.76
CA PHE A 568 -15.43 -31.56 11.12
C PHE A 568 -16.59 -30.57 11.33
N ALA A 569 -16.85 -29.70 10.36
CA ALA A 569 -17.94 -28.72 10.44
C ALA A 569 -19.31 -29.41 10.49
N LEU A 570 -19.52 -30.42 9.65
CA LEU A 570 -20.75 -31.22 9.62
C LEU A 570 -20.95 -32.06 10.90
N GLU A 571 -19.88 -32.61 11.45
CA GLU A 571 -19.88 -33.36 12.72
C GLU A 571 -20.28 -32.47 13.91
N HIS A 572 -19.83 -31.21 13.93
CA HIS A 572 -20.06 -30.26 15.02
C HIS A 572 -21.18 -29.23 14.74
N GLY A 573 -22.00 -29.45 13.70
CA GLY A 573 -23.16 -28.62 13.38
C GLY A 573 -22.86 -27.21 12.81
N ILE A 574 -21.61 -26.92 12.45
CA ILE A 574 -21.18 -25.62 11.92
C ILE A 574 -21.76 -25.40 10.49
N PRO A 575 -22.44 -24.28 10.21
CA PRO A 575 -22.99 -23.99 8.88
C PRO A 575 -21.93 -23.97 7.76
N VAL A 576 -22.20 -24.70 6.67
CA VAL A 576 -21.24 -24.90 5.56
C VAL A 576 -21.63 -24.21 4.23
N ASP A 577 -22.75 -23.49 4.18
CA ASP A 577 -23.37 -22.94 2.95
C ASP A 577 -23.28 -21.41 2.81
N LEU A 578 -22.79 -20.72 3.85
CA LEU A 578 -22.60 -19.25 3.90
C LEU A 578 -21.77 -18.70 2.73
N GLY A 579 -20.94 -19.53 2.08
CA GLY A 579 -20.26 -19.21 0.82
C GLY A 579 -19.14 -18.17 0.95
N TYR A 580 -18.67 -17.92 2.17
CA TYR A 580 -17.52 -17.07 2.50
C TYR A 580 -16.35 -17.92 2.99
N ALA A 581 -15.13 -17.55 2.64
CA ALA A 581 -13.91 -18.14 3.18
C ALA A 581 -12.78 -17.12 3.24
N VAL A 582 -11.84 -17.31 4.16
CA VAL A 582 -10.57 -16.56 4.21
C VAL A 582 -9.44 -17.57 4.22
N ALA A 583 -8.42 -17.36 3.38
CA ALA A 583 -7.23 -18.21 3.39
C ALA A 583 -6.28 -17.79 4.53
N PRO A 584 -5.60 -18.73 5.21
CA PRO A 584 -4.51 -18.46 6.14
C PRO A 584 -3.53 -17.42 5.61
N HIS A 585 -3.29 -16.36 6.37
CA HIS A 585 -2.44 -15.21 6.01
C HIS A 585 -2.79 -14.56 4.65
N HIS A 586 -4.03 -14.69 4.17
CA HIS A 586 -4.50 -14.28 2.83
C HIS A 586 -3.73 -14.87 1.63
N SER A 587 -2.87 -15.86 1.88
CA SER A 587 -1.99 -16.47 0.87
C SER A 587 -2.79 -17.06 -0.29
N GLY A 588 -2.45 -16.67 -1.52
CA GLY A 588 -3.09 -17.18 -2.74
C GLY A 588 -4.41 -16.50 -3.11
N VAL A 589 -5.00 -15.67 -2.24
CA VAL A 589 -6.12 -14.79 -2.62
C VAL A 589 -5.60 -13.70 -3.54
N TYR A 590 -4.54 -13.02 -3.12
CA TYR A 590 -3.72 -12.15 -3.96
C TYR A 590 -2.26 -12.19 -3.47
N PRO A 591 -1.25 -12.44 -4.33
CA PRO A 591 -1.36 -12.84 -5.73
C PRO A 591 -2.16 -14.13 -5.93
N VAL A 592 -2.90 -14.21 -7.04
CA VAL A 592 -3.88 -15.29 -7.27
C VAL A 592 -3.21 -16.65 -7.48
N HIS A 593 -3.57 -17.63 -6.64
CA HIS A 593 -3.27 -19.05 -6.81
C HIS A 593 -4.52 -19.77 -7.32
N ILE A 594 -4.53 -20.18 -8.60
CA ILE A 594 -5.78 -20.63 -9.26
C ILE A 594 -6.36 -21.90 -8.62
N GLN A 595 -5.51 -22.79 -8.13
CA GLN A 595 -5.87 -24.00 -7.37
C GLN A 595 -6.74 -23.67 -6.14
N LEU A 596 -6.50 -22.54 -5.46
CA LEU A 596 -7.29 -22.11 -4.30
C LEU A 596 -8.73 -21.78 -4.71
N TYR A 597 -8.91 -21.03 -5.80
CA TYR A 597 -10.23 -20.64 -6.30
C TYR A 597 -11.02 -21.85 -6.85
N GLU A 598 -10.35 -22.84 -7.45
CA GLU A 598 -11.01 -24.09 -7.88
C GLU A 598 -11.40 -24.98 -6.69
N ALA A 599 -10.48 -25.24 -5.76
CA ALA A 599 -10.74 -26.07 -4.59
C ALA A 599 -11.86 -25.47 -3.71
N TRP A 600 -11.87 -24.14 -3.52
CA TRP A 600 -12.92 -23.43 -2.78
C TRP A 600 -14.31 -23.59 -3.42
N LYS A 601 -14.43 -23.48 -4.75
CA LYS A 601 -15.71 -23.73 -5.45
C LYS A 601 -16.16 -25.18 -5.28
N LYS A 602 -15.25 -26.15 -5.41
CA LYS A 602 -15.55 -27.58 -5.41
C LYS A 602 -15.90 -28.13 -4.02
N ALA A 603 -15.11 -27.79 -2.99
CA ALA A 603 -15.33 -28.30 -1.63
C ALA A 603 -16.42 -27.52 -0.87
N TRP A 604 -16.44 -26.19 -1.01
CA TRP A 604 -17.22 -25.29 -0.14
C TRP A 604 -18.23 -24.40 -0.87
N GLY A 605 -18.29 -24.39 -2.20
CA GLY A 605 -19.21 -23.52 -2.95
C GLY A 605 -18.96 -22.02 -2.74
N ILE A 606 -17.72 -21.63 -2.42
CA ILE A 606 -17.38 -20.25 -2.07
C ILE A 606 -17.69 -19.28 -3.22
N ARG A 607 -18.30 -18.15 -2.85
CA ARG A 607 -18.63 -17.02 -3.73
C ARG A 607 -17.98 -15.72 -3.28
N VAL A 608 -17.52 -15.63 -2.02
CA VAL A 608 -16.88 -14.44 -1.45
C VAL A 608 -15.62 -14.80 -0.67
N THR A 609 -14.60 -13.94 -0.74
CA THR A 609 -13.44 -13.96 0.15
C THR A 609 -12.97 -12.54 0.43
N SER A 610 -12.01 -12.35 1.33
CA SER A 610 -11.40 -11.05 1.63
C SER A 610 -9.89 -11.11 1.69
N THR A 611 -9.24 -9.98 1.40
CA THR A 611 -7.79 -9.83 1.49
C THR A 611 -7.37 -8.42 1.87
N GLU A 612 -6.30 -8.31 2.66
CA GLU A 612 -5.60 -7.05 2.87
C GLU A 612 -4.51 -6.76 1.82
N GLU A 613 -4.21 -7.72 0.94
CA GLU A 613 -3.03 -7.68 0.05
C GLU A 613 -3.23 -6.88 -1.24
N TYR A 614 -4.48 -6.63 -1.66
CA TYR A 614 -4.78 -6.14 -3.01
C TYR A 614 -5.19 -4.65 -3.04
N PRO A 615 -4.58 -3.80 -3.91
CA PRO A 615 -3.49 -4.12 -4.83
C PRO A 615 -2.12 -4.20 -4.11
N HIS A 616 -2.00 -3.62 -2.92
CA HIS A 616 -0.86 -3.74 -2.00
C HIS A 616 -1.34 -3.66 -0.54
N LEU A 617 -0.54 -4.21 0.39
CA LEU A 617 -0.82 -4.15 1.83
C LEU A 617 -0.94 -2.71 2.37
N LYS A 618 -0.08 -1.79 1.88
CA LYS A 618 -0.04 -0.38 2.29
C LYS A 618 0.12 0.54 1.07
N PRO A 619 -0.42 1.78 1.10
CA PRO A 619 -1.28 2.33 2.16
C PRO A 619 -2.70 1.74 2.10
N ALA A 620 -3.35 1.55 3.26
CA ALA A 620 -4.63 0.85 3.35
C ALA A 620 -5.75 1.49 2.50
N ARG A 621 -5.75 2.82 2.35
CA ARG A 621 -6.66 3.58 1.48
C ARG A 621 -6.58 3.24 -0.02
N HIS A 622 -5.56 2.50 -0.46
CA HIS A 622 -5.47 1.99 -1.82
C HIS A 622 -6.08 0.59 -1.99
N ARG A 623 -6.45 -0.11 -0.90
CA ARG A 623 -7.05 -1.45 -0.93
C ARG A 623 -8.40 -1.44 -1.62
N LYS A 624 -8.66 -2.45 -2.45
CA LYS A 624 -9.86 -2.54 -3.32
C LYS A 624 -10.43 -3.95 -3.36
N GLY A 625 -11.64 -4.08 -3.87
CA GLY A 625 -12.17 -5.37 -4.29
C GLY A 625 -11.71 -5.74 -5.71
N PHE A 626 -11.93 -7.00 -6.09
CA PHE A 626 -11.94 -7.48 -7.47
C PHE A 626 -12.80 -8.73 -7.60
N ILE A 627 -13.18 -9.11 -8.81
CA ILE A 627 -13.83 -10.39 -9.10
C ILE A 627 -12.88 -11.24 -9.94
N HIS A 628 -12.62 -12.47 -9.48
CA HIS A 628 -11.85 -13.45 -10.23
C HIS A 628 -12.47 -14.84 -10.10
N ASN A 629 -12.56 -15.57 -11.21
CA ASN A 629 -13.10 -16.93 -11.26
C ASN A 629 -14.49 -17.07 -10.58
N ASN A 630 -15.35 -16.06 -10.80
CA ASN A 630 -16.68 -15.88 -10.18
C ASN A 630 -16.71 -15.76 -8.64
N ILE A 631 -15.56 -15.63 -7.98
CA ILE A 631 -15.46 -15.27 -6.56
C ILE A 631 -15.26 -13.76 -6.43
N MET A 632 -16.06 -13.14 -5.56
CA MET A 632 -15.98 -11.74 -5.17
C MET A 632 -14.95 -11.56 -4.04
N VAL A 633 -13.88 -10.83 -4.30
CA VAL A 633 -12.82 -10.52 -3.33
C VAL A 633 -13.03 -9.13 -2.75
N LEU A 634 -13.09 -9.01 -1.42
CA LEU A 634 -13.34 -7.75 -0.71
C LEU A 634 -12.08 -7.22 0.00
N PRO A 635 -11.89 -5.89 0.10
CA PRO A 635 -10.76 -5.30 0.81
C PRO A 635 -10.94 -5.42 2.33
N ARG A 636 -10.06 -6.18 2.98
CA ARG A 636 -10.00 -6.30 4.44
C ARG A 636 -9.14 -5.18 5.04
N GLN A 637 -9.48 -4.77 6.25
CA GLN A 637 -8.87 -3.66 6.99
C GLN A 637 -8.22 -4.14 8.28
N THR A 638 -7.08 -3.54 8.63
CA THR A 638 -6.39 -3.79 9.91
C THR A 638 -6.98 -2.93 11.02
N CYS A 639 -7.28 -3.50 12.19
CA CYS A 639 -7.78 -2.75 13.34
C CYS A 639 -6.68 -2.25 14.30
N GLY A 640 -5.43 -2.69 14.13
CA GLY A 640 -4.32 -2.41 15.06
C GLY A 640 -4.02 -3.54 16.04
N LEU A 641 -4.94 -4.51 16.18
CA LEU A 641 -4.72 -5.74 16.92
C LEU A 641 -4.01 -6.79 16.04
N PHE A 642 -2.97 -7.42 16.57
CA PHE A 642 -2.24 -8.52 15.93
C PHE A 642 -2.39 -9.82 16.75
N THR A 643 -2.02 -10.97 16.19
CA THR A 643 -2.08 -12.29 16.87
C THR A 643 -1.32 -12.37 18.20
N HIS A 644 -0.32 -11.52 18.40
CA HIS A 644 0.48 -11.42 19.63
C HIS A 644 0.06 -10.24 20.53
N THR A 645 -0.90 -9.42 20.10
CA THR A 645 -1.45 -8.29 20.86
C THR A 645 -2.58 -8.82 21.73
N ILE A 646 -2.21 -9.42 22.86
CA ILE A 646 -3.11 -10.09 23.81
C ILE A 646 -3.39 -9.21 25.02
N PHE A 647 -2.36 -8.57 25.59
CA PHE A 647 -2.48 -7.74 26.80
C PHE A 647 -2.44 -6.24 26.48
N TYR A 648 -3.30 -5.46 27.11
CA TYR A 648 -3.49 -4.03 26.88
C TYR A 648 -2.21 -3.23 27.16
N LYS A 649 -1.47 -3.62 28.20
CA LYS A 649 -0.18 -3.05 28.61
C LYS A 649 0.94 -3.33 27.60
N GLU A 650 0.79 -4.37 26.77
CA GLU A 650 1.76 -4.80 25.77
C GLU A 650 1.37 -4.39 24.34
N TYR A 651 0.32 -3.58 24.18
CA TYR A 651 -0.07 -3.02 22.89
C TYR A 651 1.10 -2.24 22.24
N PRO A 652 1.35 -2.37 20.92
CA PRO A 652 2.44 -1.65 20.25
C PRO A 652 2.29 -0.12 20.35
N GLY A 653 3.25 0.54 21.03
CA GLY A 653 3.17 1.97 21.38
C GLY A 653 2.55 2.27 22.75
N GLY A 654 2.14 1.23 23.48
CA GLY A 654 1.48 1.30 24.78
C GLY A 654 -0.04 1.49 24.68
N PRO A 655 -0.78 1.24 25.77
CA PRO A 655 -2.25 1.24 25.79
C PRO A 655 -2.91 2.52 25.24
N LYS A 656 -2.29 3.69 25.50
CA LYS A 656 -2.75 4.99 24.97
C LYS A 656 -2.79 5.07 23.44
N GLU A 657 -2.03 4.23 22.73
CA GLU A 657 -2.04 4.20 21.27
C GLU A 657 -3.28 3.49 20.71
N LEU A 658 -3.78 2.46 21.41
CA LEU A 658 -5.06 1.83 21.08
C LEU A 658 -6.20 2.81 21.32
N ASP A 659 -6.22 3.48 22.49
CA ASP A 659 -7.16 4.55 22.80
C ASP A 659 -7.16 5.65 21.73
N ARG A 660 -5.97 6.09 21.29
CA ARG A 660 -5.79 7.11 20.24
C ARG A 660 -6.33 6.64 18.89
N SER A 661 -6.09 5.38 18.51
CA SER A 661 -6.62 4.78 17.27
C SER A 661 -8.15 4.77 17.25
N ILE A 662 -8.76 4.42 18.38
CA ILE A 662 -10.22 4.35 18.56
C ILE A 662 -10.85 5.76 18.64
N ARG A 663 -10.28 6.67 19.43
CA ARG A 663 -10.84 7.99 19.75
C ARG A 663 -10.31 9.06 18.79
N GLY A 664 -10.74 8.97 17.53
CA GLY A 664 -10.44 9.94 16.48
C GLY A 664 -9.26 9.60 15.56
N GLY A 665 -8.46 8.58 15.89
CA GLY A 665 -7.32 8.12 15.09
C GLY A 665 -7.68 7.16 13.94
N GLU A 666 -6.71 6.34 13.52
CA GLU A 666 -6.78 5.52 12.30
C GLU A 666 -8.01 4.60 12.23
N LEU A 667 -8.42 3.98 13.33
CA LEU A 667 -9.58 3.06 13.34
C LEU A 667 -10.90 3.84 13.18
N PHE A 668 -11.05 4.98 13.86
CA PHE A 668 -12.16 5.90 13.64
C PHE A 668 -12.19 6.43 12.20
N LEU A 669 -11.05 6.89 11.68
CA LEU A 669 -10.93 7.41 10.31
C LEU A 669 -11.25 6.31 9.27
N THR A 670 -10.89 5.06 9.55
CA THR A 670 -11.23 3.92 8.68
C THR A 670 -12.73 3.79 8.51
N VAL A 671 -13.52 3.83 9.59
CA VAL A 671 -14.99 3.77 9.51
C VAL A 671 -15.60 5.07 8.99
N LEU A 672 -15.03 6.24 9.33
CA LEU A 672 -15.49 7.53 8.82
C LEU A 672 -15.43 7.60 7.29
N LEU A 673 -14.31 7.16 6.70
CA LEU A 673 -14.01 7.37 5.28
C LEU A 673 -14.45 6.21 4.37
N ASN A 674 -14.48 4.97 4.86
CA ASN A 674 -14.88 3.81 4.06
C ASN A 674 -16.36 3.44 4.27
N PRO A 675 -17.19 3.39 3.20
CA PRO A 675 -18.59 2.92 3.31
C PRO A 675 -18.75 1.49 3.81
N ILE A 676 -17.75 0.63 3.59
CA ILE A 676 -17.70 -0.77 4.01
C ILE A 676 -16.32 -1.03 4.64
N SER A 677 -16.30 -1.59 5.85
CA SER A 677 -15.08 -1.98 6.58
C SER A 677 -15.21 -3.41 7.08
N ILE A 678 -14.33 -4.30 6.62
CA ILE A 678 -14.22 -5.68 7.09
C ILE A 678 -12.94 -5.75 7.91
N PHE A 679 -13.04 -5.91 9.23
CA PHE A 679 -11.87 -5.91 10.10
C PHE A 679 -11.29 -7.31 10.30
N MET A 680 -9.96 -7.40 10.29
CA MET A 680 -9.21 -8.57 10.70
C MET A 680 -8.94 -8.54 12.20
N THR A 681 -9.35 -9.60 12.89
CA THR A 681 -8.94 -9.97 14.26
C THR A 681 -8.72 -11.47 14.33
N HIS A 682 -8.18 -11.97 15.44
CA HIS A 682 -7.86 -13.39 15.64
C HIS A 682 -8.35 -13.84 17.03
N LEU A 683 -8.58 -15.13 17.23
CA LEU A 683 -9.03 -15.73 18.50
C LEU A 683 -8.27 -15.22 19.73
N SER A 684 -6.95 -15.02 19.64
CA SER A 684 -6.12 -14.53 20.76
C SER A 684 -6.40 -13.07 21.16
N ASN A 685 -7.12 -12.29 20.34
CA ASN A 685 -7.57 -10.94 20.69
C ASN A 685 -8.86 -10.96 21.55
N TYR A 686 -9.48 -12.13 21.76
CA TYR A 686 -10.73 -12.29 22.51
C TYR A 686 -10.56 -13.10 23.81
N GLY A 687 -9.42 -13.77 24.01
CA GLY A 687 -9.01 -14.27 25.33
C GLY A 687 -8.31 -13.19 26.18
N ASN A 688 -7.98 -13.52 27.44
CA ASN A 688 -7.23 -12.66 28.38
C ASN A 688 -7.85 -11.24 28.51
N ASP A 689 -7.12 -10.16 28.19
CA ASP A 689 -7.61 -8.76 28.28
C ASP A 689 -8.74 -8.43 27.26
N ARG A 690 -9.15 -9.37 26.39
CA ARG A 690 -10.30 -9.24 25.47
C ARG A 690 -10.24 -7.99 24.57
N LEU A 691 -9.05 -7.64 24.09
CA LEU A 691 -8.81 -6.39 23.36
C LEU A 691 -9.72 -6.17 22.14
N GLY A 692 -10.17 -7.24 21.47
CA GLY A 692 -11.18 -7.15 20.39
C GLY A 692 -12.52 -6.58 20.88
N LEU A 693 -13.02 -7.09 22.02
CA LEU A 693 -14.27 -6.64 22.65
C LEU A 693 -14.15 -5.18 23.10
N TYR A 694 -13.04 -4.84 23.77
CA TYR A 694 -12.73 -3.47 24.19
C TYR A 694 -12.73 -2.50 23.00
N THR A 695 -12.01 -2.86 21.93
CA THR A 695 -11.77 -2.02 20.76
C THR A 695 -13.05 -1.69 20.02
N PHE A 696 -13.87 -2.69 19.65
CA PHE A 696 -15.07 -2.43 18.87
C PHE A 696 -16.19 -1.77 19.68
N THR A 697 -16.29 -2.05 20.99
CA THR A 697 -17.29 -1.41 21.86
C THR A 697 -16.98 0.08 22.04
N ASN A 698 -15.72 0.44 22.33
CA ASN A 698 -15.31 1.84 22.43
C ASN A 698 -15.44 2.57 21.08
N LEU A 699 -15.10 1.92 19.97
CA LEU A 699 -15.25 2.48 18.62
C LEU A 699 -16.70 2.77 18.28
N ALA A 700 -17.60 1.82 18.52
CA ALA A 700 -19.03 1.96 18.23
C ALA A 700 -19.68 3.07 19.08
N ASN A 701 -19.30 3.18 20.36
CA ASN A 701 -19.77 4.28 21.22
C ASN A 701 -19.21 5.64 20.77
N PHE A 702 -17.91 5.73 20.46
CA PHE A 702 -17.29 6.98 20.00
C PHE A 702 -17.92 7.46 18.67
N LEU A 703 -18.15 6.56 17.72
CA LEU A 703 -18.88 6.85 16.47
C LEU A 703 -20.31 7.34 16.74
N LYS A 704 -21.04 6.73 17.68
CA LYS A 704 -22.41 7.11 18.06
C LYS A 704 -22.48 8.50 18.69
N CYS A 705 -21.55 8.88 19.57
CA CYS A 705 -21.54 10.23 20.12
C CYS A 705 -21.17 11.27 19.04
N TRP A 706 -20.07 11.04 18.32
CA TRP A 706 -19.46 12.06 17.46
C TRP A 706 -20.00 12.15 16.03
N THR A 707 -20.82 11.19 15.58
CA THR A 707 -21.30 11.16 14.20
C THR A 707 -22.76 10.79 14.02
N ASN A 708 -23.36 11.27 12.94
CA ASN A 708 -24.67 10.86 12.43
C ASN A 708 -24.60 9.58 11.57
N LEU A 709 -23.48 8.85 11.59
CA LEU A 709 -23.33 7.61 10.86
C LEU A 709 -24.29 6.55 11.41
N ARG A 710 -24.78 5.70 10.52
CA ARG A 710 -25.63 4.55 10.85
C ARG A 710 -24.83 3.30 10.56
N LEU A 711 -24.64 2.48 11.59
CA LEU A 711 -23.77 1.31 11.52
C LEU A 711 -24.61 0.06 11.35
N HIS A 712 -24.22 -0.80 10.41
CA HIS A 712 -24.94 -2.01 10.05
C HIS A 712 -23.97 -3.16 9.84
N THR A 713 -24.42 -4.39 10.06
CA THR A 713 -23.73 -5.60 9.60
C THR A 713 -24.61 -6.33 8.58
N LEU A 714 -23.98 -6.98 7.59
CA LEU A 714 -24.64 -7.77 6.56
C LEU A 714 -23.87 -9.08 6.36
N PRO A 715 -24.55 -10.20 6.05
CA PRO A 715 -23.89 -11.45 5.68
C PRO A 715 -22.88 -11.23 4.54
N PRO A 716 -21.71 -11.89 4.54
CA PRO A 716 -20.62 -11.59 3.60
C PRO A 716 -21.03 -11.59 2.11
N LEU A 717 -21.95 -12.47 1.71
CA LEU A 717 -22.49 -12.50 0.33
C LEU A 717 -23.28 -11.23 -0.02
N GLN A 718 -24.15 -10.77 0.89
CA GLN A 718 -24.92 -9.53 0.70
C GLN A 718 -24.00 -8.31 0.73
N LEU A 719 -23.01 -8.32 1.64
CA LEU A 719 -21.99 -7.28 1.74
C LEU A 719 -21.16 -7.17 0.45
N ALA A 720 -20.81 -8.30 -0.17
CA ALA A 720 -20.08 -8.34 -1.44
C ALA A 720 -20.90 -7.75 -2.61
N HIS A 721 -22.15 -8.16 -2.76
CA HIS A 721 -23.05 -7.58 -3.76
C HIS A 721 -23.22 -6.06 -3.55
N LYS A 722 -23.30 -5.60 -2.30
CA LYS A 722 -23.36 -4.17 -1.96
C LYS A 722 -22.06 -3.44 -2.30
N TYR A 723 -20.90 -4.04 -2.05
CA TYR A 723 -19.59 -3.50 -2.42
C TYR A 723 -19.48 -3.28 -3.94
N PHE A 724 -19.76 -4.29 -4.75
CA PHE A 724 -19.70 -4.19 -6.22
C PHE A 724 -20.91 -3.47 -6.85
N THR A 725 -21.82 -2.95 -6.03
CA THR A 725 -22.86 -1.96 -6.42
C THR A 725 -22.41 -0.53 -6.12
N LEU A 726 -21.65 -0.31 -5.03
CA LEU A 726 -21.04 0.98 -4.70
C LEU A 726 -19.80 1.29 -5.54
N PHE A 727 -19.07 0.25 -5.97
CA PHE A 727 -17.80 0.34 -6.70
C PHE A 727 -17.80 -0.57 -7.95
N PRO A 728 -18.69 -0.34 -8.94
CA PRO A 728 -18.80 -1.18 -10.13
C PRO A 728 -17.51 -1.22 -10.97
N GLU A 729 -16.72 -0.15 -10.94
CA GLU A 729 -15.43 -0.03 -11.63
C GLU A 729 -14.30 -0.87 -11.00
N GLN A 730 -14.55 -1.47 -9.83
CA GLN A 730 -13.61 -2.34 -9.12
C GLN A 730 -13.93 -3.82 -9.29
N ARG A 731 -14.92 -4.18 -10.12
CA ARG A 731 -15.19 -5.58 -10.50
C ARG A 731 -14.01 -6.18 -11.27
N ASP A 732 -13.43 -5.40 -12.17
CA ASP A 732 -12.28 -5.81 -12.97
C ASP A 732 -10.99 -5.71 -12.16
N PRO A 733 -10.18 -6.79 -12.06
CA PRO A 733 -8.88 -6.74 -11.42
C PRO A 733 -7.90 -5.84 -12.19
N LEU A 734 -6.88 -5.35 -11.50
CA LEU A 734 -5.71 -4.69 -12.06
C LEU A 734 -4.47 -5.35 -11.48
N TRP A 735 -3.97 -6.37 -12.19
CA TRP A 735 -2.84 -7.18 -11.75
C TRP A 735 -1.58 -6.34 -11.60
N GLN A 736 -1.04 -6.23 -10.38
CA GLN A 736 0.28 -5.65 -10.12
C GLN A 736 1.37 -6.71 -10.35
N ASN A 737 2.62 -6.27 -10.49
CA ASN A 737 3.78 -7.16 -10.50
C ASN A 737 4.04 -7.79 -9.11
N PRO A 738 3.86 -9.12 -8.92
CA PRO A 738 4.11 -9.78 -7.62
C PRO A 738 5.58 -9.70 -7.17
N CYS A 739 6.50 -9.33 -8.07
CA CYS A 739 7.93 -9.26 -7.79
C CYS A 739 8.42 -7.87 -7.36
N ASP A 740 7.59 -6.83 -7.45
CA ASP A 740 7.93 -5.49 -6.96
C ASP A 740 7.51 -5.27 -5.48
N ASP A 741 6.70 -6.17 -4.92
CA ASP A 741 6.32 -6.22 -3.50
C ASP A 741 6.92 -7.46 -2.83
N LYS A 742 7.65 -7.27 -1.72
CA LYS A 742 8.28 -8.40 -1.00
C LYS A 742 7.22 -9.36 -0.43
N ARG A 743 6.12 -8.85 0.14
CA ARG A 743 5.12 -9.70 0.81
C ARG A 743 4.40 -10.56 -0.21
N HIS A 744 4.02 -9.99 -1.36
CA HIS A 744 3.43 -10.75 -2.47
C HIS A 744 4.35 -11.86 -2.97
N LYS A 745 5.65 -11.60 -3.11
CA LYS A 745 6.65 -12.61 -3.49
C LYS A 745 6.80 -13.70 -2.41
N ASP A 746 6.80 -13.33 -1.13
CA ASP A 746 6.92 -14.26 0.00
C ASP A 746 5.69 -15.19 0.14
N ILE A 747 4.51 -14.80 -0.37
CA ILE A 747 3.26 -15.62 -0.37
C ILE A 747 2.86 -16.16 -1.76
N TRP A 748 3.80 -16.20 -2.72
CA TRP A 748 3.58 -16.76 -4.06
C TRP A 748 4.05 -18.23 -4.14
N SER A 749 3.62 -18.98 -5.17
CA SER A 749 4.18 -20.33 -5.38
C SER A 749 5.67 -20.23 -5.70
N LYS A 750 6.48 -21.07 -5.05
CA LYS A 750 7.94 -21.15 -5.26
C LYS A 750 8.34 -21.64 -6.65
N GLU A 751 7.40 -22.18 -7.42
CA GLU A 751 7.57 -22.58 -8.83
C GLU A 751 7.61 -21.38 -9.78
N LYS A 752 7.12 -20.21 -9.33
CA LYS A 752 6.94 -19.01 -10.15
C LYS A 752 8.14 -18.07 -9.94
N THR A 753 8.88 -17.80 -11.02
CA THR A 753 9.94 -16.77 -11.01
C THR A 753 9.55 -15.52 -11.79
N CYS A 754 10.03 -14.38 -11.29
CA CYS A 754 9.94 -13.06 -11.91
C CYS A 754 10.51 -13.04 -13.33
N ASP A 755 11.50 -13.88 -13.60
CA ASP A 755 12.23 -13.91 -14.87
C ASP A 755 11.40 -14.47 -16.04
N THR A 756 10.25 -15.10 -15.77
CA THR A 756 9.28 -15.54 -16.79
C THR A 756 8.40 -14.41 -17.35
N LEU A 757 8.43 -13.21 -16.76
CA LEU A 757 7.67 -12.07 -17.28
C LEU A 757 8.46 -11.35 -18.41
N PRO A 758 7.78 -10.91 -19.49
CA PRO A 758 8.44 -10.26 -20.61
C PRO A 758 9.05 -8.91 -20.23
N LYS A 759 10.31 -8.71 -20.63
CA LYS A 759 11.11 -7.49 -20.41
C LYS A 759 10.78 -6.40 -21.42
N PHE A 760 10.11 -6.74 -22.53
CA PHE A 760 9.57 -5.78 -23.50
C PHE A 760 8.37 -6.32 -24.28
N MET A 761 7.63 -5.46 -24.95
CA MET A 761 6.45 -5.81 -25.76
C MET A 761 6.44 -5.08 -27.11
N VAL A 762 6.07 -5.78 -28.18
CA VAL A 762 5.76 -5.19 -29.49
C VAL A 762 4.25 -4.96 -29.58
N VAL A 763 3.82 -3.71 -29.33
CA VAL A 763 2.41 -3.37 -29.07
C VAL A 763 1.58 -3.14 -30.33
N GLY A 764 2.22 -2.98 -31.50
CA GLY A 764 1.54 -2.76 -32.77
C GLY A 764 1.90 -1.42 -33.43
N PRO A 765 0.92 -0.72 -34.04
CA PRO A 765 -0.41 -1.20 -34.41
C PRO A 765 -0.37 -2.37 -35.42
N GLN A 766 -1.55 -2.94 -35.73
CA GLN A 766 -1.67 -3.91 -36.80
C GLN A 766 -1.24 -3.33 -38.16
N LYS A 767 -0.72 -4.21 -39.03
CA LYS A 767 -0.35 -3.98 -40.44
C LYS A 767 0.95 -3.22 -40.71
N THR A 768 1.67 -2.76 -39.69
CA THR A 768 2.85 -1.89 -39.84
C THR A 768 4.20 -2.60 -39.94
N GLY A 769 4.22 -3.94 -39.93
CA GLY A 769 5.46 -4.75 -40.00
C GLY A 769 5.75 -5.62 -38.78
N THR A 770 4.88 -5.60 -37.76
CA THR A 770 5.06 -6.29 -36.46
C THR A 770 5.53 -7.76 -36.53
N THR A 771 5.02 -8.58 -37.46
CA THR A 771 5.49 -9.97 -37.61
C THR A 771 6.90 -10.09 -38.23
N ALA A 772 7.35 -9.09 -38.99
CA ALA A 772 8.73 -9.06 -39.49
C ALA A 772 9.69 -8.76 -38.34
N LEU A 773 9.40 -7.72 -37.55
CA LEU A 773 10.16 -7.41 -36.33
C LEU A 773 10.20 -8.61 -35.37
N TYR A 774 9.06 -9.28 -35.15
CA TYR A 774 8.98 -10.52 -34.36
C TYR A 774 9.95 -11.60 -34.86
N LEU A 775 9.97 -11.90 -36.18
CA LEU A 775 10.88 -12.91 -36.72
C LEU A 775 12.36 -12.49 -36.59
N PHE A 776 12.68 -11.21 -36.76
CA PHE A 776 14.05 -10.73 -36.61
C PHE A 776 14.49 -10.75 -35.14
N LEU A 777 13.61 -10.43 -34.19
CA LEU A 777 13.90 -10.51 -32.75
C LEU A 777 14.28 -11.95 -32.34
N ILE A 778 13.51 -12.97 -32.74
CA ILE A 778 13.81 -14.38 -32.40
C ILE A 778 15.00 -14.99 -33.17
N MET A 779 15.70 -14.22 -34.01
CA MET A 779 17.01 -14.62 -34.54
C MET A 779 18.16 -14.32 -33.57
N HIS A 780 17.94 -13.44 -32.58
CA HIS A 780 18.94 -13.08 -31.58
C HIS A 780 19.00 -14.15 -30.48
N PRO A 781 20.17 -14.78 -30.21
CA PRO A 781 20.25 -15.96 -29.33
C PRO A 781 19.84 -15.70 -27.86
N PHE A 782 19.87 -14.43 -27.43
CA PHE A 782 19.42 -13.99 -26.09
C PHE A 782 18.04 -13.32 -26.07
N ILE A 783 17.23 -13.38 -27.14
CA ILE A 783 15.86 -12.85 -27.16
C ILE A 783 14.88 -13.99 -27.47
N SER A 784 14.00 -14.29 -26.53
CA SER A 784 13.03 -15.39 -26.62
C SER A 784 11.61 -14.86 -26.61
N SER A 785 10.77 -15.38 -27.50
CA SER A 785 9.35 -15.02 -27.60
C SER A 785 8.48 -15.88 -26.69
N ASN A 786 7.25 -15.44 -26.44
CA ASN A 786 6.16 -16.32 -26.05
C ASN A 786 6.00 -17.53 -26.99
N PHE A 787 5.52 -18.65 -26.43
CA PHE A 787 4.98 -19.79 -27.14
C PHE A 787 3.75 -19.39 -27.99
N PRO A 788 3.46 -20.10 -29.10
CA PRO A 788 2.36 -19.74 -29.98
C PRO A 788 1.00 -20.15 -29.40
N SER A 789 0.01 -19.25 -29.51
CA SER A 789 -1.38 -19.50 -29.19
C SER A 789 -2.08 -20.26 -30.32
N ALA A 790 -2.81 -21.34 -30.00
CA ALA A 790 -3.64 -22.06 -30.96
C ALA A 790 -4.80 -21.21 -31.56
N LYS A 791 -5.12 -20.04 -30.97
CA LYS A 791 -6.19 -19.13 -31.46
C LYS A 791 -5.66 -17.81 -32.03
N THR A 792 -4.51 -17.33 -31.56
CA THR A 792 -3.96 -16.01 -31.87
C THR A 792 -2.53 -16.05 -32.44
N PHE A 793 -2.04 -17.25 -32.77
CA PHE A 793 -0.76 -17.52 -33.41
C PHE A 793 0.43 -16.93 -32.64
N GLU A 794 1.16 -15.99 -33.23
CA GLU A 794 2.30 -15.32 -32.59
C GLU A 794 1.88 -14.41 -31.41
N GLU A 795 0.59 -14.05 -31.27
CA GLU A 795 0.11 -13.08 -30.28
C GLU A 795 -0.50 -13.72 -29.04
N VAL A 796 -0.21 -13.18 -27.85
CA VAL A 796 -0.80 -13.62 -26.57
C VAL A 796 -2.18 -12.97 -26.35
N GLN A 797 -2.32 -11.69 -26.73
CA GLN A 797 -3.53 -10.88 -26.57
C GLN A 797 -4.12 -10.93 -25.15
N PHE A 798 -3.25 -10.81 -24.13
CA PHE A 798 -3.64 -10.84 -22.72
C PHE A 798 -4.35 -9.55 -22.31
N PHE A 799 -3.67 -8.41 -22.38
CA PHE A 799 -4.16 -7.15 -21.80
C PHE A 799 -5.41 -6.57 -22.49
N ASN A 800 -5.60 -6.84 -23.79
CA ASN A 800 -6.65 -6.25 -24.62
C ASN A 800 -7.92 -7.12 -24.80
N THR A 801 -8.03 -8.27 -24.14
CA THR A 801 -9.16 -9.20 -24.29
C THR A 801 -9.59 -9.80 -22.95
N ASN A 802 -10.68 -10.59 -22.97
CA ASN A 802 -11.15 -11.34 -21.80
C ASN A 802 -10.12 -12.36 -21.26
N ASN A 803 -9.02 -12.63 -22.00
CA ASN A 803 -7.88 -13.37 -21.47
C ASN A 803 -7.31 -12.74 -20.19
N TYR A 804 -7.38 -11.41 -20.03
CA TYR A 804 -6.86 -10.71 -18.85
C TYR A 804 -7.42 -11.24 -17.52
N HIS A 805 -8.69 -11.64 -17.51
CA HIS A 805 -9.40 -12.08 -16.30
C HIS A 805 -9.02 -13.50 -15.84
N LYS A 806 -8.27 -14.25 -16.68
CA LYS A 806 -7.66 -15.54 -16.31
C LYS A 806 -6.49 -15.41 -15.33
N GLY A 807 -6.00 -14.18 -15.12
CA GLY A 807 -4.96 -13.90 -14.14
C GLY A 807 -3.53 -14.05 -14.66
N ILE A 808 -2.58 -13.68 -13.81
CA ILE A 808 -1.15 -13.64 -14.13
C ILE A 808 -0.60 -15.03 -14.51
N ASN A 809 -1.09 -16.09 -13.87
CA ASN A 809 -0.63 -17.47 -14.12
C ASN A 809 -0.82 -17.86 -15.60
N TRP A 810 -2.01 -17.62 -16.15
CA TRP A 810 -2.30 -17.88 -17.57
C TRP A 810 -1.43 -17.07 -18.53
N TYR A 811 -0.96 -15.89 -18.12
CA TYR A 811 -0.02 -15.09 -18.91
C TYR A 811 1.41 -15.67 -18.85
N MET A 812 1.85 -16.11 -17.67
CA MET A 812 3.17 -16.72 -17.47
C MET A 812 3.31 -18.07 -18.22
N GLU A 813 2.22 -18.83 -18.35
CA GLU A 813 2.16 -20.09 -19.14
C GLU A 813 2.57 -19.92 -20.61
N PHE A 814 2.56 -18.69 -21.15
CA PHE A 814 3.04 -18.40 -22.51
C PHE A 814 4.56 -18.29 -22.62
N PHE A 815 5.31 -18.24 -21.52
CA PHE A 815 6.74 -17.94 -21.55
C PHE A 815 7.59 -19.13 -21.11
N PRO A 816 8.75 -19.38 -21.74
CA PRO A 816 9.70 -20.37 -21.24
C PRO A 816 10.25 -19.93 -19.88
N VAL A 817 10.47 -20.89 -18.99
CA VAL A 817 11.30 -20.66 -17.79
C VAL A 817 12.74 -20.42 -18.25
N PRO A 818 13.34 -19.25 -17.98
CA PRO A 818 14.70 -18.96 -18.44
C PRO A 818 15.71 -19.95 -17.86
N SER A 819 16.76 -20.23 -18.62
CA SER A 819 17.84 -21.06 -18.09
C SER A 819 18.65 -20.29 -17.04
N ASN A 820 19.14 -20.97 -16.00
CA ASN A 820 20.07 -20.38 -15.02
C ASN A 820 21.43 -19.95 -15.63
N VAL A 821 21.62 -20.10 -16.95
CA VAL A 821 22.88 -19.91 -17.68
C VAL A 821 22.78 -18.76 -18.70
N SER A 822 21.57 -18.30 -19.04
CA SER A 822 21.33 -17.27 -20.06
C SER A 822 20.42 -16.15 -19.55
N THR A 823 20.80 -14.90 -19.82
CA THR A 823 20.02 -13.70 -19.47
C THR A 823 18.92 -13.44 -20.51
N ASP A 824 18.01 -14.39 -20.68
CA ASP A 824 16.99 -14.37 -21.74
C ASP A 824 16.14 -13.10 -21.68
N PHE A 825 16.07 -12.35 -22.78
CA PHE A 825 15.16 -11.24 -22.96
C PHE A 825 13.83 -11.75 -23.50
N LEU A 826 12.95 -12.12 -22.57
CA LEU A 826 11.58 -12.52 -22.90
C LEU A 826 10.77 -11.34 -23.46
N PHE A 827 9.98 -11.59 -24.51
CA PHE A 827 9.05 -10.60 -25.06
C PHE A 827 7.78 -11.25 -25.61
N GLU A 828 6.75 -10.43 -25.78
CA GLU A 828 5.59 -10.77 -26.60
C GLU A 828 5.29 -9.73 -27.68
N LYS A 829 4.46 -10.11 -28.64
CA LYS A 829 3.94 -9.23 -29.69
C LYS A 829 2.43 -9.41 -29.76
N SER A 830 1.68 -8.34 -29.51
CA SER A 830 0.22 -8.34 -29.67
C SER A 830 -0.21 -7.00 -30.29
N ALA A 831 -0.44 -6.98 -31.61
CA ALA A 831 -0.58 -5.74 -32.38
C ALA A 831 -1.89 -4.96 -32.11
N ASN A 832 -2.78 -5.53 -31.29
CA ASN A 832 -4.01 -4.91 -30.79
C ASN A 832 -3.79 -4.12 -29.48
N TYR A 833 -2.62 -4.21 -28.86
CA TYR A 833 -2.29 -3.46 -27.64
C TYR A 833 -2.21 -1.95 -27.90
N PHE A 834 -1.63 -1.53 -29.03
CA PHE A 834 -1.44 -0.12 -29.37
C PHE A 834 -2.75 0.71 -29.38
N PRO A 835 -3.83 0.32 -30.09
CA PRO A 835 -5.07 1.09 -30.08
C PRO A 835 -5.92 0.90 -28.81
N SER A 836 -5.72 -0.18 -28.04
CA SER A 836 -6.51 -0.51 -26.84
C SER A 836 -6.40 0.55 -25.75
N GLU A 837 -7.51 0.83 -25.05
CA GLU A 837 -7.58 1.91 -24.06
C GLU A 837 -7.11 1.44 -22.68
N ASP A 838 -7.51 0.25 -22.24
CA ASP A 838 -7.07 -0.36 -20.98
C ASP A 838 -5.62 -0.87 -21.00
N THR A 839 -5.11 -1.26 -22.18
CA THR A 839 -3.84 -2.00 -22.25
C THR A 839 -2.65 -1.23 -21.66
N PRO A 840 -2.42 0.07 -21.92
CA PRO A 840 -1.35 0.83 -21.26
C PRO A 840 -1.39 0.74 -19.74
N LYS A 841 -2.58 0.90 -19.13
CA LYS A 841 -2.83 0.84 -17.69
C LYS A 841 -2.59 -0.58 -17.13
N ARG A 842 -3.16 -1.59 -17.80
CA ARG A 842 -3.05 -3.01 -17.38
C ARG A 842 -1.63 -3.54 -17.53
N ALA A 843 -0.91 -3.10 -18.57
CA ALA A 843 0.48 -3.45 -18.81
C ALA A 843 1.41 -2.76 -17.80
N ALA A 844 1.25 -1.46 -17.53
CA ALA A 844 2.11 -0.75 -16.58
C ALA A 844 1.95 -1.26 -15.13
N ALA A 845 0.79 -1.79 -14.74
CA ALA A 845 0.61 -2.42 -13.44
C ALA A 845 1.41 -3.73 -13.29
N LEU A 846 1.35 -4.62 -14.29
CA LEU A 846 2.01 -5.92 -14.25
C LEU A 846 3.49 -5.88 -14.68
N LEU A 847 3.83 -4.96 -15.57
CA LEU A 847 5.12 -4.85 -16.27
C LEU A 847 5.63 -3.38 -16.27
N PRO A 848 5.74 -2.70 -15.11
CA PRO A 848 6.10 -1.27 -15.04
C PRO A 848 7.46 -0.95 -15.65
N LYS A 849 8.38 -1.92 -15.63
CA LYS A 849 9.77 -1.80 -16.13
C LYS A 849 9.95 -2.24 -17.58
N ALA A 850 8.90 -2.73 -18.24
CA ALA A 850 9.01 -3.23 -19.60
C ALA A 850 9.26 -2.10 -20.60
N LYS A 851 9.98 -2.42 -21.68
CA LYS A 851 10.16 -1.53 -22.83
C LYS A 851 9.07 -1.77 -23.88
N ILE A 852 8.65 -0.70 -24.56
CA ILE A 852 7.53 -0.68 -25.50
C ILE A 852 8.06 -0.40 -26.90
N LEU A 853 7.81 -1.32 -27.83
CA LEU A 853 8.13 -1.18 -29.26
C LEU A 853 6.85 -0.97 -30.06
N THR A 854 6.75 0.12 -30.81
CA THR A 854 5.67 0.39 -31.76
C THR A 854 6.24 0.74 -33.14
N LEU A 855 5.53 0.38 -34.21
CA LEU A 855 5.98 0.61 -35.59
C LEU A 855 4.96 1.41 -36.38
N LEU A 856 5.37 2.51 -37.00
CA LEU A 856 4.48 3.39 -37.76
C LEU A 856 4.85 3.42 -39.25
N ILE A 857 3.83 3.29 -40.10
CA ILE A 857 3.88 3.56 -41.55
C ILE A 857 2.80 4.59 -41.89
N ASN A 858 2.75 5.10 -43.14
CA ASN A 858 1.68 6.00 -43.59
C ASN A 858 0.29 5.46 -43.17
N PRO A 859 -0.51 6.21 -42.39
CA PRO A 859 -1.75 5.69 -41.81
C PRO A 859 -2.79 5.35 -42.89
N SER A 860 -2.68 5.97 -44.08
CA SER A 860 -3.49 5.64 -45.25
C SER A 860 -3.19 4.24 -45.77
N ASP A 861 -1.90 3.92 -45.95
CA ASP A 861 -1.44 2.60 -46.40
C ASP A 861 -1.63 1.53 -45.30
N ARG A 862 -1.59 1.90 -44.01
CA ARG A 862 -2.01 1.05 -42.89
C ARG A 862 -3.48 0.66 -42.99
N ALA A 863 -4.37 1.65 -43.24
CA ALA A 863 -5.80 1.43 -43.40
C ALA A 863 -6.10 0.55 -44.62
N TYR A 864 -5.49 0.84 -45.77
CA TYR A 864 -5.65 0.03 -46.99
C TYR A 864 -5.14 -1.41 -46.81
N SER A 865 -3.99 -1.59 -46.14
CA SER A 865 -3.47 -2.93 -45.82
C SER A 865 -4.36 -3.68 -44.81
N TRP A 866 -5.16 -2.99 -44.00
CA TRP A 866 -6.19 -3.62 -43.16
C TRP A 866 -7.42 -4.03 -43.97
N TYR A 867 -7.94 -3.18 -44.86
CA TYR A 867 -9.02 -3.55 -45.78
C TYR A 867 -8.64 -4.78 -46.65
N GLN A 868 -7.45 -4.77 -47.26
CA GLN A 868 -6.90 -5.90 -48.00
C GLN A 868 -6.56 -7.12 -47.11
N HIS A 869 -6.46 -6.96 -45.79
CA HIS A 869 -6.41 -8.08 -44.85
C HIS A 869 -7.77 -8.75 -44.71
N GLN A 870 -8.82 -7.94 -44.58
CA GLN A 870 -10.18 -8.41 -44.36
C GLN A 870 -10.75 -9.09 -45.61
N ARG A 871 -10.54 -8.54 -46.82
CA ARG A 871 -10.85 -9.23 -48.08
C ARG A 871 -10.20 -10.61 -48.17
N ALA A 872 -8.94 -10.71 -47.75
CA ALA A 872 -8.17 -11.96 -47.78
C ALA A 872 -8.40 -12.88 -46.56
N HIS A 873 -9.48 -12.65 -45.81
CA HIS A 873 -10.12 -13.57 -44.86
C HIS A 873 -11.66 -13.57 -45.03
N GLU A 874 -12.14 -13.19 -46.22
CA GLU A 874 -13.56 -13.29 -46.63
C GLU A 874 -14.55 -12.52 -45.73
N ASP A 875 -14.09 -11.42 -45.11
CA ASP A 875 -14.93 -10.43 -44.40
C ASP A 875 -15.97 -9.86 -45.38
N SER A 876 -17.25 -10.12 -45.12
CA SER A 876 -18.34 -9.86 -46.06
C SER A 876 -18.44 -8.39 -46.49
N ALA A 877 -18.33 -7.46 -45.53
CA ALA A 877 -18.32 -6.03 -45.82
C ALA A 877 -17.09 -5.62 -46.66
N ALA A 878 -15.92 -6.24 -46.44
CA ALA A 878 -14.72 -5.94 -47.22
C ALA A 878 -14.80 -6.49 -48.66
N LEU A 879 -15.53 -7.58 -48.88
CA LEU A 879 -15.80 -8.13 -50.21
C LEU A 879 -16.90 -7.35 -50.94
N GLN A 880 -17.95 -6.93 -50.23
CA GLN A 880 -19.10 -6.20 -50.79
C GLN A 880 -18.77 -4.76 -51.20
N PHE A 881 -18.06 -4.01 -50.35
CA PHE A 881 -17.79 -2.59 -50.56
C PHE A 881 -16.36 -2.34 -51.04
N SER A 882 -16.18 -1.37 -51.93
CA SER A 882 -14.86 -0.85 -52.31
C SER A 882 -14.16 -0.17 -51.13
N PHE A 883 -12.84 0.04 -51.24
CA PHE A 883 -12.12 0.73 -50.17
C PHE A 883 -12.59 2.17 -49.99
N TYR A 884 -12.95 2.85 -51.08
CA TYR A 884 -13.47 4.21 -51.06
C TYR A 884 -14.77 4.30 -50.23
N GLU A 885 -15.76 3.47 -50.54
CA GLU A 885 -17.03 3.40 -49.79
C GLU A 885 -16.80 3.08 -48.30
N VAL A 886 -15.84 2.21 -47.98
CA VAL A 886 -15.46 1.89 -46.60
C VAL A 886 -14.91 3.11 -45.87
N ILE A 887 -14.08 3.95 -46.50
CA ILE A 887 -13.50 5.11 -45.81
C ILE A 887 -14.43 6.33 -45.81
N SER A 888 -15.28 6.49 -46.83
CA SER A 888 -16.20 7.62 -46.98
C SER A 888 -17.55 7.43 -46.28
N ALA A 889 -17.85 6.24 -45.75
CA ALA A 889 -19.10 5.92 -45.05
C ALA A 889 -19.51 6.98 -44.01
N ASP A 890 -20.72 7.52 -44.19
CA ASP A 890 -21.32 8.54 -43.32
C ASP A 890 -21.97 7.93 -42.06
N GLN A 891 -22.81 8.68 -41.34
CA GLN A 891 -23.49 8.17 -40.14
C GLN A 891 -24.74 7.30 -40.43
N LEU A 892 -25.20 7.24 -41.69
CA LEU A 892 -26.38 6.49 -42.13
C LEU A 892 -25.99 5.11 -42.72
N ALA A 893 -24.72 4.93 -43.10
CA ALA A 893 -24.13 3.67 -43.51
C ALA A 893 -24.32 2.52 -42.49
N SER A 894 -24.37 1.28 -42.99
CA SER A 894 -24.72 0.10 -42.17
C SER A 894 -23.71 -0.17 -41.04
N PRO A 895 -24.13 -0.81 -39.92
CA PRO A 895 -23.25 -1.11 -38.80
C PRO A 895 -21.99 -1.91 -39.17
N GLU A 896 -22.09 -2.79 -40.17
CA GLU A 896 -21.00 -3.62 -40.68
C GLU A 896 -19.98 -2.77 -41.44
N LEU A 897 -20.46 -1.86 -42.30
CA LEU A 897 -19.63 -0.92 -43.05
C LEU A 897 -18.94 0.09 -42.11
N ARG A 898 -19.69 0.65 -41.14
CA ARG A 898 -19.15 1.49 -40.04
C ARG A 898 -18.11 0.73 -39.20
N SER A 899 -18.34 -0.55 -38.91
CA SER A 899 -17.40 -1.41 -38.18
C SER A 899 -16.11 -1.64 -38.97
N LEU A 900 -16.20 -1.89 -40.27
CA LEU A 900 -15.02 -2.02 -41.14
C LEU A 900 -14.27 -0.68 -41.28
N GLN A 901 -14.98 0.44 -41.47
CA GLN A 901 -14.42 1.80 -41.48
C GLN A 901 -13.62 2.06 -40.18
N ASN A 902 -14.24 1.85 -39.02
CA ASN A 902 -13.59 2.08 -37.73
C ASN A 902 -12.32 1.21 -37.55
N ARG A 903 -12.35 -0.06 -37.95
CA ARG A 903 -11.15 -0.95 -37.91
C ARG A 903 -10.05 -0.50 -38.89
N CYS A 904 -10.42 0.08 -40.03
CA CYS A 904 -9.48 0.69 -40.99
C CYS A 904 -8.85 1.99 -40.45
N LEU A 905 -9.67 2.91 -39.93
CA LEU A 905 -9.27 4.29 -39.64
C LEU A 905 -8.75 4.51 -38.22
N ILE A 906 -9.47 4.05 -37.19
CA ILE A 906 -9.19 4.43 -35.80
C ILE A 906 -7.77 4.05 -35.35
N PRO A 907 -7.22 2.84 -35.63
CA PRO A 907 -5.84 2.51 -35.25
C PRO A 907 -4.75 3.27 -36.03
N GLY A 908 -5.12 4.13 -36.99
CA GLY A 908 -4.24 5.08 -37.67
C GLY A 908 -4.07 6.42 -36.93
N LEU A 909 -4.85 6.67 -35.88
CA LEU A 909 -4.81 7.90 -35.06
C LEU A 909 -3.63 7.87 -34.08
N TYR A 910 -2.40 7.80 -34.62
CA TYR A 910 -1.20 7.43 -33.87
C TYR A 910 -0.89 8.36 -32.69
N ALA A 911 -1.15 9.66 -32.80
CA ALA A 911 -0.93 10.62 -31.72
C ALA A 911 -1.82 10.30 -30.51
N THR A 912 -3.13 10.12 -30.72
CA THR A 912 -4.10 9.76 -29.67
C THR A 912 -3.74 8.44 -28.97
N HIS A 913 -3.20 7.46 -29.69
CA HIS A 913 -2.77 6.20 -29.09
C HIS A 913 -1.46 6.34 -28.31
N LEU A 914 -0.46 7.04 -28.86
CA LEU A 914 0.82 7.29 -28.17
C LEU A 914 0.64 8.10 -26.88
N GLU A 915 -0.26 9.07 -26.85
CA GLU A 915 -0.59 9.85 -25.64
C GLU A 915 -1.11 8.95 -24.50
N ARG A 916 -1.95 7.96 -24.82
CA ARG A 916 -2.38 6.93 -23.86
C ARG A 916 -1.22 6.07 -23.36
N TRP A 917 -0.26 5.71 -24.20
CA TRP A 917 0.93 4.96 -23.76
C TRP A 917 1.86 5.80 -22.88
N LEU A 918 2.11 7.05 -23.27
CA LEU A 918 2.95 8.01 -22.54
C LEU A 918 2.35 8.48 -21.19
N THR A 919 1.05 8.21 -20.97
CA THR A 919 0.39 8.41 -19.67
C THR A 919 0.87 7.41 -18.60
N PHE A 920 1.36 6.22 -19.01
CA PHE A 920 1.74 5.14 -18.10
C PHE A 920 3.20 4.68 -18.24
N TYR A 921 3.81 4.86 -19.41
CA TYR A 921 5.22 4.55 -19.66
C TYR A 921 6.01 5.83 -19.97
N PRO A 922 7.15 6.08 -19.30
CA PRO A 922 7.96 7.27 -19.57
C PRO A 922 8.60 7.21 -20.97
N PRO A 923 8.93 8.35 -21.60
CA PRO A 923 9.49 8.41 -22.96
C PRO A 923 10.69 7.50 -23.23
N ASN A 924 11.56 7.29 -22.23
CA ASN A 924 12.75 6.43 -22.35
C ASN A 924 12.43 4.91 -22.33
N GLN A 925 11.19 4.51 -22.03
CA GLN A 925 10.70 3.14 -22.17
C GLN A 925 9.93 2.91 -23.47
N LEU A 926 9.78 3.90 -24.37
CA LEU A 926 9.00 3.77 -25.60
C LEU A 926 9.85 4.10 -26.84
N MET A 927 10.01 3.14 -27.75
CA MET A 927 10.68 3.30 -29.05
C MET A 927 9.65 3.27 -30.19
N ILE A 928 9.73 4.27 -31.07
CA ILE A 928 8.88 4.41 -32.25
C ILE A 928 9.72 4.09 -33.50
N ILE A 929 9.40 2.98 -34.15
CA ILE A 929 10.13 2.47 -35.32
C ILE A 929 9.45 2.96 -36.60
N ASP A 930 10.22 3.48 -37.55
CA ASP A 930 9.73 3.70 -38.92
C ASP A 930 9.60 2.35 -39.64
N GLY A 931 8.37 1.92 -39.91
CA GLY A 931 8.09 0.66 -40.60
C GLY A 931 8.51 0.65 -42.08
N GLN A 932 8.71 1.83 -42.69
CA GLN A 932 9.31 1.97 -44.01
C GLN A 932 10.83 1.77 -43.95
N GLN A 933 11.50 2.24 -42.88
CA GLN A 933 12.90 1.91 -42.62
C GLN A 933 13.06 0.40 -42.37
N LEU A 934 12.22 -0.22 -41.52
CA LEU A 934 12.26 -1.68 -41.29
C LEU A 934 12.03 -2.50 -42.56
N ARG A 935 11.22 -2.00 -43.51
CA ARG A 935 11.00 -2.66 -44.80
C ARG A 935 12.21 -2.58 -45.73
N ASN A 936 12.95 -1.47 -45.69
CA ASN A 936 13.99 -1.15 -46.67
C ASN A 936 15.39 -1.54 -46.17
N ASP A 937 15.69 -1.28 -44.89
CA ASP A 937 16.93 -1.56 -44.18
C ASP A 937 16.59 -2.07 -42.77
N PRO A 938 16.25 -3.37 -42.63
CA PRO A 938 15.94 -3.96 -41.34
C PRO A 938 17.16 -4.07 -40.43
N ALA A 939 18.37 -4.23 -40.98
CA ALA A 939 19.57 -4.44 -40.17
C ALA A 939 19.86 -3.24 -39.28
N LYS A 940 19.83 -2.03 -39.85
CA LYS A 940 19.97 -0.78 -39.08
C LYS A 940 18.90 -0.61 -38.01
N VAL A 941 17.63 -0.94 -38.33
CA VAL A 941 16.53 -0.88 -37.34
C VAL A 941 16.76 -1.88 -36.20
N MET A 942 17.25 -3.09 -36.51
CA MET A 942 17.55 -4.08 -35.48
C MET A 942 18.74 -3.67 -34.60
N ASP A 943 19.76 -2.98 -35.12
CA ASP A 943 20.84 -2.41 -34.31
C ASP A 943 20.34 -1.28 -33.38
N GLU A 944 19.42 -0.45 -33.85
CA GLU A 944 18.74 0.56 -33.03
C GLU A 944 17.88 -0.10 -31.93
N VAL A 945 17.13 -1.15 -32.26
CA VAL A 945 16.31 -1.93 -31.31
C VAL A 945 17.18 -2.64 -30.27
N GLN A 946 18.26 -3.31 -30.66
CA GLN A 946 19.19 -3.95 -29.73
C GLN A 946 19.79 -2.96 -28.73
N ARG A 947 20.21 -1.78 -29.22
CA ARG A 947 20.75 -0.68 -28.39
C ARG A 947 19.69 -0.13 -27.43
N PHE A 948 18.46 0.05 -27.89
CA PHE A 948 17.34 0.48 -27.04
C PHE A 948 16.98 -0.56 -25.98
N LEU A 949 16.95 -1.86 -26.33
CA LEU A 949 16.71 -2.95 -25.39
C LEU A 949 17.85 -3.10 -24.38
N GLY A 950 19.09 -2.84 -24.78
CA GLY A 950 20.28 -3.04 -23.96
C GLY A 950 20.70 -4.51 -23.89
N VAL A 951 20.45 -5.27 -24.97
CA VAL A 951 20.84 -6.68 -25.07
C VAL A 951 22.32 -6.80 -25.44
N THR A 952 23.01 -7.80 -24.88
CA THR A 952 24.43 -8.05 -25.12
C THR A 952 24.72 -9.56 -25.09
N PRO A 953 25.62 -10.10 -25.93
CA PRO A 953 26.28 -9.45 -27.08
C PRO A 953 25.27 -9.04 -28.18
N TYR A 954 25.69 -8.13 -29.06
CA TYR A 954 24.93 -7.77 -30.27
C TYR A 954 24.99 -8.89 -31.32
N TYR A 955 23.89 -9.09 -32.04
CA TYR A 955 23.75 -9.97 -33.19
C TYR A 955 23.86 -9.19 -34.50
N ASN A 956 24.64 -9.69 -35.46
CA ASN A 956 24.90 -9.00 -36.73
C ASN A 956 23.81 -9.29 -37.78
N TYR A 957 22.77 -8.46 -37.79
CA TYR A 957 21.65 -8.60 -38.74
C TYR A 957 22.05 -8.40 -40.21
N SER A 958 23.09 -7.62 -40.50
CA SER A 958 23.62 -7.42 -41.85
C SER A 958 24.23 -8.68 -42.47
N GLN A 959 24.61 -9.66 -41.64
CA GLN A 959 25.08 -10.98 -42.09
C GLN A 959 23.97 -12.06 -42.06
N ALA A 960 22.87 -11.81 -41.34
CA ALA A 960 21.81 -12.78 -41.11
C ALA A 960 20.51 -12.51 -41.91
N LEU A 961 20.41 -11.36 -42.58
CA LEU A 961 19.28 -10.98 -43.41
C LEU A 961 19.72 -10.78 -44.87
N MET A 962 18.87 -11.19 -45.82
CA MET A 962 19.06 -10.99 -47.26
C MET A 962 17.76 -10.54 -47.91
N PHE A 963 17.84 -9.61 -48.87
CA PHE A 963 16.67 -9.22 -49.66
C PHE A 963 16.34 -10.30 -50.70
N ASP A 964 15.09 -10.77 -50.70
CA ASP A 964 14.61 -11.79 -51.65
C ASP A 964 13.80 -11.09 -52.77
N PRO A 965 14.27 -11.09 -54.04
CA PRO A 965 13.59 -10.39 -55.12
C PRO A 965 12.23 -10.99 -55.52
N GLN A 966 12.02 -12.30 -55.32
CA GLN A 966 10.76 -12.96 -55.68
C GLN A 966 9.66 -12.61 -54.65
N LYS A 967 10.05 -12.57 -53.38
CA LYS A 967 9.22 -12.12 -52.26
C LYS A 967 8.98 -10.61 -52.29
N GLY A 968 10.00 -9.83 -52.65
CA GLY A 968 10.01 -8.35 -52.61
C GLY A 968 10.22 -7.77 -51.21
N PHE A 969 10.84 -8.53 -50.31
CA PHE A 969 11.11 -8.18 -48.90
C PHE A 969 12.39 -8.85 -48.40
N TRP A 970 12.94 -8.35 -47.30
CA TRP A 970 14.01 -9.01 -46.55
C TRP A 970 13.54 -10.28 -45.85
N CYS A 971 14.41 -11.28 -45.82
CA CYS A 971 14.19 -12.61 -45.27
C CYS A 971 15.41 -13.06 -44.46
N GLN A 972 15.24 -14.05 -43.57
CA GLN A 972 16.35 -14.67 -42.86
C GLN A 972 17.24 -15.44 -43.85
N LEU A 973 18.56 -15.25 -43.78
CA LEU A 973 19.53 -16.05 -44.52
C LEU A 973 19.78 -17.38 -43.80
N LEU A 974 19.86 -18.47 -44.57
CA LEU A 974 20.17 -19.82 -44.10
C LEU A 974 21.43 -20.35 -44.81
N GLU A 975 21.99 -21.43 -44.24
CA GLU A 975 23.11 -22.17 -44.82
C GLU A 975 22.84 -22.62 -46.27
N GLY A 976 23.86 -22.46 -47.12
CA GLY A 976 23.77 -22.67 -48.56
C GLY A 976 23.10 -21.52 -49.33
N GLY A 977 23.00 -20.31 -48.75
CA GLY A 977 22.47 -19.11 -49.42
C GLY A 977 20.95 -19.08 -49.60
N ARG A 978 20.22 -19.94 -48.87
CA ARG A 978 18.76 -20.07 -48.99
C ARG A 978 18.05 -19.03 -48.11
N THR A 979 16.92 -18.50 -48.57
CA THR A 979 16.11 -17.52 -47.84
C THR A 979 14.95 -18.19 -47.09
N LYS A 980 14.73 -17.78 -45.83
CA LYS A 980 13.54 -18.12 -45.03
C LYS A 980 12.67 -16.88 -44.88
N CYS A 981 11.75 -16.72 -45.81
CA CYS A 981 10.84 -15.58 -45.89
C CYS A 981 9.56 -15.76 -45.05
N LEU A 982 8.94 -14.63 -44.71
CA LEU A 982 7.57 -14.61 -44.16
C LEU A 982 6.57 -15.28 -45.12
N GLY A 983 5.61 -16.02 -44.57
CA GLY A 983 4.58 -16.74 -45.35
C GLY A 983 3.67 -15.87 -46.23
N LYS A 984 2.87 -16.52 -47.08
CA LYS A 984 2.03 -15.88 -48.11
C LYS A 984 1.08 -14.78 -47.58
N SER A 985 0.65 -14.86 -46.32
CA SER A 985 -0.25 -13.89 -45.69
C SER A 985 0.40 -12.54 -45.31
N LYS A 986 1.74 -12.45 -45.30
CA LYS A 986 2.50 -11.25 -44.97
C LYS A 986 3.23 -10.77 -46.23
N GLY A 987 3.10 -9.49 -46.59
CA GLY A 987 3.52 -8.99 -47.91
C GLY A 987 2.66 -9.53 -49.07
N ARG A 988 1.32 -9.53 -48.89
CA ARG A 988 0.36 -9.88 -49.95
C ARG A 988 0.52 -8.92 -51.14
N LYS A 989 0.43 -9.45 -52.36
CA LYS A 989 0.31 -8.65 -53.60
C LYS A 989 -1.17 -8.32 -53.81
N TYR A 990 -1.49 -7.04 -53.95
CA TYR A 990 -2.83 -6.51 -54.21
C TYR A 990 -2.70 -5.21 -55.05
N PRO A 991 -3.77 -4.73 -55.71
CA PRO A 991 -3.72 -3.48 -56.48
C PRO A 991 -3.23 -2.28 -55.64
N PRO A 992 -2.64 -1.24 -56.25
CA PRO A 992 -2.38 0.00 -55.54
C PRO A 992 -3.70 0.65 -55.08
N MET A 993 -3.65 1.39 -53.96
CA MET A 993 -4.75 2.27 -53.56
C MET A 993 -4.88 3.40 -54.59
N ASP A 994 -6.13 3.68 -54.98
CA ASP A 994 -6.50 4.76 -55.89
C ASP A 994 -6.19 6.16 -55.33
N SER A 995 -6.11 7.13 -56.25
CA SER A 995 -5.76 8.52 -55.93
C SER A 995 -6.82 9.22 -55.09
N GLU A 996 -8.10 8.91 -55.29
CA GLU A 996 -9.21 9.56 -54.57
C GLU A 996 -9.24 9.11 -53.11
N SER A 997 -9.16 7.80 -52.84
CA SER A 997 -9.03 7.25 -51.50
C SER A 997 -7.79 7.77 -50.79
N ARG A 998 -6.67 7.92 -51.50
CA ARG A 998 -5.46 8.53 -50.92
C ARG A 998 -5.69 10.00 -50.55
N ALA A 999 -6.39 10.78 -51.36
CA ALA A 999 -6.71 12.17 -51.06
C ALA A 999 -7.66 12.31 -49.85
N VAL A 1000 -8.70 11.47 -49.76
CA VAL A 1000 -9.61 11.40 -48.60
C VAL A 1000 -8.83 11.10 -47.32
N LEU A 1001 -7.92 10.11 -47.34
CA LEU A 1001 -7.14 9.72 -46.16
C LEU A 1001 -6.05 10.74 -45.79
N SER A 1002 -5.35 11.34 -46.75
CA SER A 1002 -4.42 12.46 -46.48
C SER A 1002 -5.16 13.66 -45.85
N ARG A 1003 -6.43 13.89 -46.20
CA ARG A 1003 -7.27 14.92 -45.54
C ARG A 1003 -7.69 14.50 -44.13
N PHE A 1004 -8.16 13.27 -43.95
CA PHE A 1004 -8.62 12.72 -42.66
C PHE A 1004 -7.51 12.68 -41.60
N TYR A 1005 -6.31 12.23 -41.97
CA TYR A 1005 -5.18 12.14 -41.04
C TYR A 1005 -4.37 13.43 -40.88
N ARG A 1006 -4.70 14.53 -41.59
CA ARG A 1006 -3.91 15.77 -41.63
C ARG A 1006 -3.52 16.28 -40.24
N ASP A 1007 -4.51 16.51 -39.38
CA ASP A 1007 -4.29 17.13 -38.07
C ASP A 1007 -3.64 16.15 -37.09
N GLN A 1008 -3.96 14.86 -37.21
CA GLN A 1008 -3.33 13.78 -36.44
C GLN A 1008 -1.85 13.60 -36.78
N ASN A 1009 -1.47 13.78 -38.04
CA ASN A 1009 -0.06 13.80 -38.47
C ASN A 1009 0.68 15.05 -37.95
N ILE A 1010 0.00 16.19 -37.86
CA ILE A 1010 0.57 17.42 -37.25
C ILE A 1010 0.80 17.20 -35.74
N GLU A 1011 -0.17 16.67 -35.00
CA GLU A 1011 0.01 16.35 -33.58
C GLU A 1011 1.04 15.25 -33.32
N LEU A 1012 1.12 14.24 -34.20
CA LEU A 1012 2.20 13.24 -34.17
C LEU A 1012 3.57 13.90 -34.37
N SER A 1013 3.70 14.83 -35.31
CA SER A 1013 4.95 15.57 -35.55
C SER A 1013 5.37 16.40 -34.34
N LYS A 1014 4.42 17.11 -33.72
CA LYS A 1014 4.64 17.86 -32.47
C LYS A 1014 5.04 16.93 -31.31
N MET A 1015 4.42 15.75 -31.23
CA MET A 1015 4.75 14.75 -30.21
C MET A 1015 6.15 14.17 -30.42
N LEU A 1016 6.51 13.73 -31.63
CA LEU A 1016 7.84 13.20 -31.94
C LEU A 1016 8.94 14.22 -31.64
N HIS A 1017 8.72 15.49 -31.99
CA HIS A 1017 9.63 16.58 -31.64
C HIS A 1017 9.78 16.76 -30.13
N ARG A 1018 8.69 16.73 -29.35
CA ARG A 1018 8.74 16.77 -27.87
C ARG A 1018 9.46 15.56 -27.25
N LEU A 1019 9.43 14.41 -27.92
CA LEU A 1019 10.11 13.17 -27.49
C LEU A 1019 11.58 13.09 -27.97
N GLY A 1020 12.06 14.05 -28.75
CA GLY A 1020 13.40 13.99 -29.37
C GLY A 1020 13.56 12.90 -30.43
N GLN A 1021 12.45 12.39 -30.99
CA GLN A 1021 12.43 11.29 -31.95
C GLN A 1021 12.48 11.81 -33.40
N PRO A 1022 13.22 11.16 -34.31
CA PRO A 1022 13.26 11.56 -35.72
C PRO A 1022 11.91 11.35 -36.40
N LEU A 1023 11.55 12.25 -37.33
CA LEU A 1023 10.30 12.11 -38.10
C LEU A 1023 10.44 11.00 -39.16
N PRO A 1024 9.54 9.99 -39.19
CA PRO A 1024 9.48 8.98 -40.25
C PRO A 1024 9.48 9.59 -41.66
N ALA A 1025 9.97 8.85 -42.65
CA ALA A 1025 10.08 9.33 -44.03
C ALA A 1025 8.70 9.75 -44.58
N TRP A 1026 7.72 8.83 -44.52
CA TRP A 1026 6.34 9.08 -44.93
C TRP A 1026 5.69 10.28 -44.21
N LEU A 1027 6.05 10.57 -42.96
CA LEU A 1027 5.46 11.67 -42.20
C LEU A 1027 5.97 13.02 -42.71
N ARG A 1028 7.27 13.11 -43.04
CA ARG A 1028 7.85 14.31 -43.68
C ARG A 1028 7.22 14.57 -45.05
N GLU A 1029 6.96 13.51 -45.82
CA GLU A 1029 6.28 13.60 -47.13
C GLU A 1029 4.82 14.09 -47.01
N GLU A 1030 4.02 13.57 -46.07
CA GLU A 1030 2.65 14.08 -45.85
C GLU A 1030 2.62 15.53 -45.35
N LEU A 1031 3.55 15.93 -44.47
CA LEU A 1031 3.62 17.29 -43.93
C LEU A 1031 4.06 18.33 -44.98
N GLN A 1032 4.89 17.96 -45.97
CA GLN A 1032 5.25 18.86 -47.06
C GLN A 1032 4.03 19.29 -47.91
N LYS A 1033 3.06 18.38 -48.10
CA LYS A 1033 1.79 18.68 -48.79
C LYS A 1033 0.97 19.74 -48.03
N VAL A 1034 1.01 19.71 -46.69
CA VAL A 1034 0.30 20.68 -45.84
C VAL A 1034 0.83 22.10 -46.08
N SER A 1035 2.14 22.27 -46.19
CA SER A 1035 2.78 23.57 -46.46
C SER A 1035 2.49 24.12 -47.86
N GLN A 1036 2.41 23.26 -48.88
CA GLN A 1036 2.12 23.67 -50.25
C GLN A 1036 0.68 24.19 -50.43
N VAL A 1037 -0.30 23.58 -49.75
CA VAL A 1037 -1.71 24.02 -49.81
C VAL A 1037 -1.91 25.39 -49.14
N ALA A 1038 -1.05 25.80 -48.21
CA ALA A 1038 -1.11 27.12 -47.58
C ALA A 1038 -0.62 28.29 -48.48
N LEU A 1039 -0.05 27.99 -49.66
CA LEU A 1039 0.49 28.97 -50.61
C LEU A 1039 -0.29 29.05 -51.93
N ALA A 1040 -1.39 28.29 -52.07
CA ALA A 1040 -2.28 28.39 -53.22
C ALA A 1040 -3.30 29.53 -53.02
N PRO A 1041 -3.33 30.57 -53.86
CA PRO A 1041 -4.39 31.57 -53.82
C PRO A 1041 -5.74 30.94 -54.23
N PRO A 1042 -6.88 31.43 -53.73
CA PRO A 1042 -8.19 30.91 -54.11
C PRO A 1042 -8.46 31.19 -55.60
N THR A 1043 -8.47 30.15 -56.42
CA THR A 1043 -8.82 30.25 -57.84
C THR A 1043 -10.28 30.62 -57.98
N GLY A 1044 -10.55 31.73 -58.67
CA GLY A 1044 -11.81 32.45 -58.57
C GLY A 1044 -13.02 31.74 -59.18
N LEU A 1045 -14.17 31.90 -58.52
CA LEU A 1045 -15.45 31.81 -59.23
C LEU A 1045 -15.57 33.02 -60.16
N GLN A 1046 -15.49 32.80 -61.47
CA GLN A 1046 -16.13 33.70 -62.43
C GLN A 1046 -17.64 33.45 -62.37
N LEU A 1047 -18.38 34.42 -61.83
CA LEU A 1047 -19.83 34.45 -61.98
C LEU A 1047 -20.18 34.96 -63.38
N VAL A 1048 -21.07 34.24 -64.05
CA VAL A 1048 -21.74 34.64 -65.29
C VAL A 1048 -23.25 34.54 -65.01
N GLY A 1049 -23.96 35.67 -65.11
CA GLY A 1049 -25.34 35.83 -64.64
C GLY A 1049 -25.42 36.86 -63.53
#